data_AF-A0A8J5TTE8-F1
#
_entry.id   AF-A0A8J5TTE8-F1
#
_cell.length_a   1.000
_cell.length_b   1.000
_cell.length_c   1.000
_cell.angle_alpha   90.00
_cell.angle_beta   90.00
_cell.angle_gamma   90.00
#
_symmetry.space_group_name_H-M   'P 1'
#
loop_
_entity.id
_entity.type
_entity.pdbx_description
1 polymer ?
#
loop_
_entity_poly.entity_id
_entity_poly.type
_entity_poly.pdbx_seq_one_letter_code
_entity_poly.pdbx_strand_id
1 'polypeptide(L)'
;MSKTYFSLGAERHIDTVLKDVDMMEELINKISLESEPGSDDALDAGFDPDKPDEINSWAMECQAMAARLEGYDKKIDAKLQALKDYEDTVPGTREDVPGDESQSLHRAAVQVLKFLLNTPTKFQTFLQGLGIPMTEDVKEALQRASTSVTDSQATQLLQGGTWSAKILDLEIQLSAKEVMIQEISGNVEIQKDLVQRARGDRDKLQERLNKKRKALGDLEKQANLARGETRKYSTKVLGLQKELGEANERISLLEGEVKELKEKATADEKRHVAEIRVLQHQAVELAQEKAEAKIEGNDLKAKLERVRTEAKSRLEESEKATREAVENGSEVQGSLSECRRDLVEAREENRCLKQKLLRLEGIEKQAKDLHGRIGTQSRAIAERDATIEKQVNNAALVLRSVSFDTESRFWKTIALKALSGSPNSCVTHWQPWRISSSWSPDEALAIYNDDRSLEAVTLDAVAILRAGGDATQLLTMLQGFQNGIIGLKTLSPIAQLLLRSFIDAVADKRLHLIHRISMYQVATLLASSAEAMLPVSQAMDAVDRRVSRLVRVLKARDIDEYNSPPLLDSIEYGDVSLVGFNCDPAGVLYLKGREIRWVDRSRIQSNAGEIAILTGDETLLFPADNAERVLWSLTHL
;
A
#
# COMPACT_ATOMS: atom_id res chain seq x y z
N MET A 1 -29.48 84.37 -0.80
CA MET A 1 -30.59 84.73 0.11
C MET A 1 -31.89 84.17 -0.45
N SER A 2 -32.07 82.87 -0.28
CA SER A 2 -33.23 82.09 -0.67
C SER A 2 -34.16 81.98 0.53
N LYS A 3 -35.43 82.39 0.36
CA LYS A 3 -36.54 81.90 1.19
C LYS A 3 -37.28 80.87 0.35
N THR A 4 -37.04 79.60 0.68
CA THR A 4 -37.76 78.43 0.19
C THR A 4 -39.10 78.29 0.90
N TYR A 5 -40.18 78.17 0.12
CA TYR A 5 -41.49 77.76 0.62
C TYR A 5 -41.52 76.23 0.78
N PHE A 6 -41.84 75.77 1.99
CA PHE A 6 -42.04 74.36 2.35
C PHE A 6 -43.44 73.88 1.95
N SER A 7 -43.50 72.71 1.34
CA SER A 7 -44.72 71.95 1.04
C SER A 7 -45.05 70.97 2.19
N LEU A 8 -46.33 70.74 2.44
CA LEU A 8 -46.88 69.72 3.35
C LEU A 8 -46.41 68.30 2.97
N GLY A 9 -45.25 67.93 3.50
CA GLY A 9 -44.66 66.60 3.49
C GLY A 9 -43.44 66.48 4.44
N ALA A 10 -43.16 67.54 5.19
CA ALA A 10 -41.96 67.70 6.00
C ALA A 10 -42.09 67.12 7.42
N GLU A 11 -43.29 67.03 8.00
CA GLU A 11 -43.48 66.51 9.37
C GLU A 11 -42.99 65.06 9.51
N ARG A 12 -43.26 64.17 8.54
CA ARG A 12 -42.72 62.79 8.57
C ARG A 12 -41.22 62.71 8.32
N HIS A 13 -40.62 63.68 7.63
CA HIS A 13 -39.18 63.70 7.37
C HIS A 13 -38.38 64.33 8.52
N ILE A 14 -38.93 65.30 9.25
CA ILE A 14 -38.28 65.96 10.37
C ILE A 14 -38.20 65.02 11.59
N ASP A 15 -39.28 64.29 11.90
CA ASP A 15 -39.25 63.26 12.95
C ASP A 15 -38.23 62.16 12.64
N THR A 16 -38.04 61.82 11.36
CA THR A 16 -37.04 60.83 10.94
C THR A 16 -35.63 61.39 11.09
N VAL A 17 -35.41 62.66 10.73
CA VAL A 17 -34.10 63.34 10.85
C VAL A 17 -33.71 63.55 12.32
N LEU A 18 -34.65 63.91 13.21
CA LEU A 18 -34.38 64.01 14.65
C LEU A 18 -33.99 62.64 15.24
N LYS A 19 -34.69 61.58 14.82
CA LYS A 19 -34.37 60.21 15.22
C LYS A 19 -33.00 59.73 14.71
N ASP A 20 -32.62 60.12 13.49
CA ASP A 20 -31.31 59.82 12.92
C ASP A 20 -30.19 60.63 13.61
N VAL A 21 -30.47 61.85 14.07
CA VAL A 21 -29.54 62.67 14.87
C VAL A 21 -29.34 62.09 16.27
N ASP A 22 -30.41 61.69 16.96
CA ASP A 22 -30.31 61.01 18.26
C ASP A 22 -29.52 59.69 18.14
N MET A 23 -29.73 58.94 17.06
CA MET A 23 -29.01 57.69 16.78
C MET A 23 -27.54 57.93 16.43
N MET A 24 -27.21 59.05 15.78
CA MET A 24 -25.83 59.48 15.55
C MET A 24 -25.13 59.92 16.85
N GLU A 25 -25.84 60.61 17.74
CA GLU A 25 -25.32 61.00 19.06
C GLU A 25 -25.04 59.77 19.94
N GLU A 26 -25.89 58.75 19.85
CA GLU A 26 -25.71 57.44 20.51
C GLU A 26 -24.53 56.64 19.92
N LEU A 27 -24.31 56.71 18.60
CA LEU A 27 -23.16 56.11 17.92
C LEU A 27 -21.84 56.81 18.24
N ILE A 28 -21.83 58.14 18.29
CA ILE A 28 -20.66 58.95 18.67
C ILE A 28 -20.25 58.65 20.12
N ASN A 29 -21.22 58.53 21.03
CA ASN A 29 -20.95 58.14 22.42
C ASN A 29 -20.45 56.69 22.55
N LYS A 30 -20.88 55.77 21.67
CA LYS A 30 -20.35 54.40 21.60
C LYS A 30 -18.92 54.32 21.05
N ILE A 31 -18.60 55.13 20.05
CA ILE A 31 -17.24 55.19 19.46
C ILE A 31 -16.24 55.81 20.44
N SER A 32 -16.69 56.69 21.34
CA SER A 32 -15.81 57.37 22.31
C SER A 32 -15.35 56.54 23.51
N LEU A 33 -15.91 55.35 23.77
CA LEU A 33 -15.65 54.65 25.04
C LEU A 33 -15.02 53.26 24.97
N GLU A 34 -15.17 52.46 23.91
CA GLU A 34 -14.58 51.10 23.88
C GLU A 34 -14.34 50.57 22.45
N SER A 35 -13.22 50.95 21.80
CA SER A 35 -12.75 50.26 20.58
C SER A 35 -11.22 50.30 20.47
N GLU A 36 -10.58 49.13 20.35
CA GLU A 36 -9.15 48.99 20.05
C GLU A 36 -8.84 49.35 18.58
N PRO A 37 -7.64 49.90 18.27
CA PRO A 37 -7.34 50.39 16.93
C PRO A 37 -6.99 49.25 15.99
N GLY A 38 -7.85 49.00 15.00
CA GLY A 38 -7.52 48.10 13.89
C GLY A 38 -8.70 47.41 13.23
N SER A 39 -9.67 48.16 12.72
CA SER A 39 -10.59 47.79 11.63
C SER A 39 -11.74 48.79 11.66
N ASP A 40 -11.57 49.97 11.05
CA ASP A 40 -12.62 50.98 11.12
C ASP A 40 -13.08 51.42 9.73
N ASP A 41 -14.33 51.09 9.41
CA ASP A 41 -15.08 51.54 8.23
C ASP A 41 -15.17 53.09 8.17
N ALA A 42 -14.81 53.77 9.26
CA ALA A 42 -14.66 55.22 9.33
C ALA A 42 -13.53 55.76 8.42
N LEU A 43 -12.36 55.11 8.38
CA LEU A 43 -11.24 55.56 7.54
C LEU A 43 -11.57 55.45 6.04
N ASP A 44 -12.30 54.41 5.65
CA ASP A 44 -12.76 54.20 4.26
C ASP A 44 -13.86 55.21 3.84
N ALA A 45 -14.55 55.85 4.78
CA ALA A 45 -15.49 56.94 4.55
C ALA A 45 -14.82 58.34 4.50
N GLY A 46 -13.50 58.41 4.68
CA GLY A 46 -12.72 59.65 4.66
C GLY A 46 -12.54 60.31 6.04
N PHE A 47 -12.72 59.57 7.13
CA PHE A 47 -12.49 60.04 8.50
C PHE A 47 -10.98 60.17 8.76
N ASP A 48 -10.50 61.40 9.01
CA ASP A 48 -9.12 61.70 9.36
C ASP A 48 -9.06 62.07 10.87
N PRO A 49 -8.55 61.18 11.74
CA PRO A 49 -8.53 61.41 13.19
C PRO A 49 -7.62 62.57 13.62
N ASP A 50 -6.79 63.10 12.72
CA ASP A 50 -5.87 64.21 13.00
C ASP A 50 -6.50 65.61 12.81
N LYS A 51 -7.80 65.71 12.49
CA LYS A 51 -8.52 67.00 12.28
C LYS A 51 -9.81 67.17 13.12
N PRO A 52 -9.73 67.10 14.46
CA PRO A 52 -10.89 67.27 15.35
C PRO A 52 -11.56 68.66 15.25
N ASP A 53 -10.82 69.68 14.81
CA ASP A 53 -11.33 71.05 14.70
C ASP A 53 -12.37 71.22 13.58
N GLU A 54 -12.24 70.48 12.47
CA GLU A 54 -13.22 70.51 11.37
C GLU A 54 -14.54 69.84 11.78
N ILE A 55 -14.47 68.77 12.57
CA ILE A 55 -15.64 68.05 13.11
C ILE A 55 -16.38 68.92 14.13
N ASN A 56 -15.66 69.56 15.05
CA ASN A 56 -16.26 70.51 15.98
C ASN A 56 -16.88 71.71 15.27
N SER A 57 -16.27 72.18 14.17
CA SER A 57 -16.83 73.25 13.34
C SER A 57 -18.15 72.84 12.68
N TRP A 58 -18.22 71.63 12.10
CA TRP A 58 -19.45 71.11 11.51
C TRP A 58 -20.53 70.79 12.56
N ALA A 59 -20.15 70.26 13.72
CA ALA A 59 -21.08 70.04 14.82
C ALA A 59 -21.67 71.37 15.32
N MET A 60 -20.84 72.41 15.46
CA MET A 60 -21.29 73.78 15.80
C MET A 60 -22.19 74.38 14.71
N GLU A 61 -21.90 74.16 13.42
CA GLU A 61 -22.77 74.59 12.32
C GLU A 61 -24.11 73.87 12.33
N CYS A 62 -24.14 72.56 12.61
CA CYS A 62 -25.36 71.77 12.76
C CYS A 62 -26.18 72.26 13.96
N GLN A 63 -25.54 72.53 15.10
CA GLN A 63 -26.21 73.09 16.29
C GLN A 63 -26.76 74.50 16.04
N ALA A 64 -25.99 75.35 15.35
CA ALA A 64 -26.44 76.68 14.95
C ALA A 64 -27.58 76.63 13.94
N MET A 65 -27.60 75.63 13.05
CA MET A 65 -28.68 75.40 12.10
C MET A 65 -29.94 74.89 12.81
N ALA A 66 -29.81 73.98 13.79
CA ALA A 66 -30.91 73.51 14.63
C ALA A 66 -31.53 74.66 15.45
N ALA A 67 -30.72 75.49 16.11
CA ALA A 67 -31.19 76.66 16.85
C ALA A 67 -31.90 77.69 15.94
N ARG A 68 -31.44 77.83 14.68
CA ARG A 68 -32.12 78.67 13.68
C ARG A 68 -33.47 78.08 13.25
N LEU A 69 -33.57 76.77 13.11
CA LEU A 69 -34.82 76.07 12.78
C LEU A 69 -35.84 76.22 13.91
N GLU A 70 -35.44 76.02 15.17
CA GLU A 70 -36.31 76.24 16.34
C GLU A 70 -36.79 77.70 16.42
N GLY A 71 -35.92 78.66 16.08
CA GLY A 71 -36.28 80.08 15.97
C GLY A 71 -37.23 80.40 14.81
N TYR A 72 -37.26 79.59 13.75
CA TYR A 72 -38.24 79.69 12.68
C TYR A 72 -39.57 79.04 13.06
N ASP A 73 -39.57 77.91 13.78
CA ASP A 73 -40.79 77.27 14.30
C ASP A 73 -41.54 78.21 15.25
N LYS A 74 -40.85 78.84 16.21
CA LYS A 74 -41.46 79.85 17.10
C LYS A 74 -42.09 81.02 16.33
N LYS A 75 -41.53 81.40 15.18
CA LYS A 75 -42.08 82.46 14.31
C LYS A 75 -43.24 81.98 13.45
N ILE A 76 -43.22 80.72 13.00
CA ILE A 76 -44.32 80.10 12.27
C ILE A 76 -45.51 79.93 13.22
N ASP A 77 -45.30 79.45 14.43
CA ASP A 77 -46.33 79.33 15.47
C ASP A 77 -46.91 80.69 15.84
N ALA A 78 -46.08 81.71 16.04
CA ALA A 78 -46.55 83.07 16.28
C ALA A 78 -47.39 83.63 15.12
N LYS A 79 -47.06 83.28 13.86
CA LYS A 79 -47.84 83.69 12.69
C LYS A 79 -49.11 82.87 12.47
N LEU A 80 -49.10 81.58 12.80
CA LEU A 80 -50.28 80.73 12.81
C LEU A 80 -51.25 81.18 13.91
N GLN A 81 -50.74 81.56 15.07
CA GLN A 81 -51.53 82.14 16.15
C GLN A 81 -52.11 83.50 15.74
N ALA A 82 -51.32 84.38 15.11
CA ALA A 82 -51.84 85.65 14.59
C ALA A 82 -52.87 85.48 13.46
N LEU A 83 -52.76 84.42 12.65
CA LEU A 83 -53.77 84.05 11.64
C LEU A 83 -55.05 83.53 12.30
N LYS A 84 -54.94 82.70 13.35
CA LYS A 84 -56.08 82.27 14.16
C LYS A 84 -56.77 83.44 14.85
N ASP A 85 -56.02 84.34 15.46
CA ASP A 85 -56.55 85.53 16.12
C ASP A 85 -57.21 86.49 15.10
N TYR A 86 -56.71 86.54 13.85
CA TYR A 86 -57.35 87.27 12.74
C TYR A 86 -58.63 86.58 12.24
N GLU A 87 -58.65 85.25 12.20
CA GLU A 87 -59.82 84.45 11.82
C GLU A 87 -60.92 84.50 12.89
N ASP A 88 -60.54 84.56 14.17
CA ASP A 88 -61.45 84.70 15.33
C ASP A 88 -61.94 86.14 15.57
N THR A 89 -61.29 87.15 14.99
CA THR A 89 -61.73 88.57 15.07
C THR A 89 -62.58 89.04 13.88
N VAL A 90 -62.87 88.16 12.92
CA VAL A 90 -63.82 88.42 11.83
C VAL A 90 -65.14 87.70 12.12
N PRO A 91 -66.20 88.41 12.57
CA PRO A 91 -67.54 87.84 12.64
C PRO A 91 -68.00 87.46 11.22
N GLY A 92 -68.50 86.24 11.07
CA GLY A 92 -68.62 85.55 9.80
C GLY A 92 -69.31 86.31 8.67
N THR A 93 -68.74 86.15 7.47
CA THR A 93 -69.46 86.19 6.20
C THR A 93 -68.84 85.14 5.29
N ARG A 94 -69.42 83.94 5.30
CA ARG A 94 -69.35 83.01 4.18
C ARG A 94 -70.78 82.85 3.68
N GLU A 95 -70.92 82.88 2.37
CA GLU A 95 -72.11 82.70 1.53
C GLU A 95 -72.74 83.97 0.96
N ASP A 96 -72.85 83.93 -0.38
CA ASP A 96 -73.61 84.76 -1.31
C ASP A 96 -73.15 86.20 -1.57
N VAL A 97 -72.32 86.35 -2.62
CA VAL A 97 -72.31 87.56 -3.46
C VAL A 97 -73.10 87.25 -4.74
N PRO A 98 -74.39 87.57 -4.82
CA PRO A 98 -75.10 87.67 -6.08
C PRO A 98 -74.90 89.07 -6.68
N GLY A 99 -74.46 89.09 -7.93
CA GLY A 99 -75.08 89.91 -8.96
C GLY A 99 -74.97 91.42 -8.86
N ASP A 100 -74.23 91.97 -9.82
CA ASP A 100 -74.20 93.32 -10.40
C ASP A 100 -75.60 93.89 -10.80
N GLU A 101 -76.70 93.26 -10.41
CA GLU A 101 -78.08 93.63 -10.76
C GLU A 101 -78.67 94.69 -9.83
N SER A 102 -78.27 94.75 -8.55
CA SER A 102 -78.84 95.73 -7.59
C SER A 102 -78.40 97.18 -7.88
N GLN A 103 -77.14 97.38 -8.30
CA GLN A 103 -76.65 98.71 -8.71
C GLN A 103 -77.20 99.14 -10.09
N SER A 104 -77.45 98.18 -10.98
CA SER A 104 -78.06 98.39 -12.29
C SER A 104 -79.55 98.76 -12.17
N LEU A 105 -80.30 98.06 -11.31
CA LEU A 105 -81.70 98.37 -10.97
C LEU A 105 -81.84 99.73 -10.27
N HIS A 106 -80.90 100.09 -9.38
CA HIS A 106 -80.91 101.39 -8.71
C HIS A 106 -80.66 102.54 -9.70
N ARG A 107 -79.69 102.39 -10.63
CA ARG A 107 -79.47 103.39 -11.70
C ARG A 107 -80.65 103.49 -12.67
N ALA A 108 -81.28 102.37 -13.03
CA ALA A 108 -82.47 102.37 -13.88
C ALA A 108 -83.68 103.03 -13.19
N ALA A 109 -83.92 102.73 -11.91
CA ALA A 109 -85.00 103.35 -11.12
C ALA A 109 -84.80 104.88 -10.97
N VAL A 110 -83.56 105.33 -10.75
CA VAL A 110 -83.23 106.75 -10.66
C VAL A 110 -83.40 107.47 -12.02
N GLN A 111 -83.12 106.80 -13.14
CA GLN A 111 -83.37 107.36 -14.47
C GLN A 111 -84.86 107.43 -14.83
N VAL A 112 -85.66 106.44 -14.42
CA VAL A 112 -87.12 106.44 -14.58
C VAL A 112 -87.76 107.54 -13.72
N LEU A 113 -87.31 107.72 -12.48
CA LEU A 113 -87.76 108.82 -11.61
C LEU A 113 -87.39 110.20 -12.18
N LYS A 114 -86.17 110.37 -12.72
CA LYS A 114 -85.77 111.60 -13.42
C LYS A 114 -86.62 111.87 -14.66
N PHE A 115 -87.03 110.85 -15.40
CA PHE A 115 -87.89 111.01 -16.58
C PHE A 115 -89.33 111.37 -16.21
N LEU A 116 -89.87 110.78 -15.13
CA LEU A 116 -91.24 111.01 -14.67
C LEU A 116 -91.42 112.38 -13.99
N LEU A 117 -90.41 112.89 -13.29
CA LEU A 117 -90.49 114.17 -12.56
C LEU A 117 -90.17 115.42 -13.40
N ASN A 118 -89.52 115.26 -14.57
CA ASN A 118 -89.13 116.38 -15.44
C ASN A 118 -90.25 116.87 -16.39
N THR A 119 -91.47 116.32 -16.34
CA THR A 119 -92.59 116.87 -17.13
C THR A 119 -93.93 116.57 -16.45
N PRO A 120 -94.68 117.59 -15.97
CA PRO A 120 -95.94 117.39 -15.22
C PRO A 120 -96.97 116.54 -15.98
N THR A 121 -97.00 116.67 -17.30
CA THR A 121 -97.89 115.92 -18.20
C THR A 121 -97.61 114.41 -18.22
N LYS A 122 -96.36 113.98 -18.07
CA LYS A 122 -95.99 112.55 -18.08
C LYS A 122 -96.26 111.86 -16.74
N PHE A 123 -96.05 112.57 -15.64
CA PHE A 123 -96.45 112.09 -14.30
C PHE A 123 -97.97 111.93 -14.20
N GLN A 124 -98.73 112.82 -14.82
CA GLN A 124 -100.20 112.74 -14.91
C GLN A 124 -100.67 111.52 -15.71
N THR A 125 -100.02 111.22 -16.86
CA THR A 125 -100.31 110.01 -17.65
C THR A 125 -99.96 108.72 -16.89
N PHE A 126 -98.88 108.74 -16.10
CA PHE A 126 -98.49 107.60 -15.27
C PHE A 126 -99.49 107.31 -14.14
N LEU A 127 -99.99 108.35 -13.45
CA LEU A 127 -101.03 108.18 -12.42
C LEU A 127 -102.37 107.70 -13.00
N GLN A 128 -102.75 108.18 -14.20
CA GLN A 128 -103.90 107.63 -14.94
C GLN A 128 -103.69 106.17 -15.35
N GLY A 129 -102.47 105.79 -15.76
CA GLY A 129 -102.11 104.41 -16.10
C GLY A 129 -102.14 103.45 -14.90
N LEU A 130 -101.98 103.96 -13.67
CA LEU A 130 -102.10 103.20 -12.42
C LEU A 130 -103.53 103.13 -11.86
N GLY A 131 -104.53 103.63 -12.60
CA GLY A 131 -105.94 103.57 -12.21
C GLY A 131 -106.33 104.50 -11.06
N ILE A 132 -105.48 105.47 -10.71
CA ILE A 132 -105.76 106.47 -9.67
C ILE A 132 -106.51 107.63 -10.33
N PRO A 133 -107.81 107.85 -10.04
CA PRO A 133 -108.57 108.94 -10.64
C PRO A 133 -108.01 110.28 -10.18
N MET A 134 -107.62 111.13 -11.13
CA MET A 134 -107.18 112.49 -10.84
C MET A 134 -108.37 113.36 -10.41
N THR A 135 -108.54 113.52 -9.10
CA THR A 135 -109.45 114.51 -8.51
C THR A 135 -108.81 115.90 -8.54
N GLU A 136 -109.61 116.97 -8.61
CA GLU A 136 -109.11 118.34 -8.68
C GLU A 136 -108.21 118.70 -7.48
N ASP A 137 -108.42 118.08 -6.31
CA ASP A 137 -107.55 118.25 -5.14
C ASP A 137 -106.11 117.74 -5.39
N VAL A 138 -105.95 116.62 -6.11
CA VAL A 138 -104.63 116.07 -6.44
C VAL A 138 -103.96 116.91 -7.53
N LYS A 139 -104.74 117.47 -8.44
CA LYS A 139 -104.26 118.38 -9.48
C LYS A 139 -103.81 119.72 -8.88
N GLU A 140 -104.56 120.27 -7.93
CA GLU A 140 -104.13 121.44 -7.15
C GLU A 140 -102.91 121.16 -6.28
N ALA A 141 -102.82 119.98 -5.63
CA ALA A 141 -101.66 119.60 -4.84
C ALA A 141 -100.39 119.45 -5.70
N LEU A 142 -100.52 118.87 -6.89
CA LEU A 142 -99.42 118.73 -7.85
C LEU A 142 -99.01 120.09 -8.45
N GLN A 143 -99.97 121.00 -8.66
CA GLN A 143 -99.73 122.35 -9.16
C GLN A 143 -99.14 123.28 -8.06
N ARG A 144 -99.50 123.08 -6.79
CA ARG A 144 -98.83 123.69 -5.62
C ARG A 144 -97.41 123.15 -5.42
N ALA A 145 -97.18 121.86 -5.59
CA ALA A 145 -95.84 121.26 -5.52
C ALA A 145 -94.93 121.67 -6.70
N SER A 146 -95.49 121.91 -7.89
CA SER A 146 -94.76 122.36 -9.08
C SER A 146 -94.42 123.86 -9.06
N THR A 147 -95.06 124.65 -8.19
CA THR A 147 -94.81 126.10 -8.05
C THR A 147 -93.97 126.46 -6.82
N SER A 148 -93.71 125.51 -5.91
CA SER A 148 -92.95 125.72 -4.66
C SER A 148 -91.46 125.36 -4.75
N VAL A 149 -90.91 125.09 -5.93
CA VAL A 149 -89.47 124.86 -6.14
C VAL A 149 -88.90 126.07 -6.88
N THR A 150 -88.49 127.09 -6.13
CA THR A 150 -87.82 128.29 -6.67
C THR A 150 -86.38 127.99 -7.07
N ASP A 151 -85.96 128.52 -8.22
CA ASP A 151 -84.65 128.40 -8.87
C ASP A 151 -83.41 128.69 -8.00
N SER A 152 -83.57 129.23 -6.78
CA SER A 152 -82.45 129.48 -5.87
C SER A 152 -81.91 128.22 -5.18
N GLN A 153 -82.65 127.10 -5.19
CA GLN A 153 -82.17 125.80 -4.68
C GLN A 153 -81.50 124.94 -5.77
N ALA A 154 -81.76 125.22 -7.05
CA ALA A 154 -81.10 124.55 -8.18
C ALA A 154 -79.67 125.08 -8.43
N THR A 155 -79.37 126.31 -8.05
CA THR A 155 -78.03 126.92 -8.24
C THR A 155 -77.00 126.53 -7.16
N GLN A 156 -77.43 126.05 -5.99
CA GLN A 156 -76.51 125.49 -4.97
C GLN A 156 -76.05 124.06 -5.28
N LEU A 157 -76.75 123.34 -6.16
CA LEU A 157 -76.38 121.98 -6.62
C LEU A 157 -75.44 121.96 -7.84
N LEU A 158 -75.19 123.12 -8.47
CA LEU A 158 -74.42 123.23 -9.73
C LEU A 158 -73.12 124.05 -9.62
N GLN A 159 -72.62 124.37 -8.41
CA GLN A 159 -71.26 124.90 -8.23
C GLN A 159 -70.22 123.77 -8.10
N GLY A 160 -69.89 123.18 -9.25
CA GLY A 160 -68.78 122.24 -9.44
C GLY A 160 -67.41 122.90 -9.42
N GLY A 161 -66.91 123.24 -8.23
CA GLY A 161 -65.54 123.74 -8.02
C GLY A 161 -64.55 122.74 -7.42
N THR A 162 -65.02 121.62 -6.83
CA THR A 162 -64.18 120.67 -6.08
C THR A 162 -64.12 119.26 -6.65
N TRP A 163 -65.04 118.89 -7.55
CA TRP A 163 -65.10 117.54 -8.12
C TRP A 163 -64.16 117.34 -9.33
N SER A 164 -63.85 118.37 -10.12
CA SER A 164 -62.93 118.24 -11.26
C SER A 164 -61.50 117.93 -10.83
N ALA A 165 -61.01 118.59 -9.77
CA ALA A 165 -59.70 118.31 -9.19
C ALA A 165 -59.63 116.89 -8.61
N LYS A 166 -60.72 116.40 -7.99
CA LYS A 166 -60.79 115.05 -7.42
C LYS A 166 -60.88 113.95 -8.50
N ILE A 167 -61.55 114.23 -9.62
CA ILE A 167 -61.58 113.33 -10.78
C ILE A 167 -60.20 113.26 -11.44
N LEU A 168 -59.53 114.40 -11.65
CA LEU A 168 -58.18 114.44 -12.21
C LEU A 168 -57.16 113.72 -11.31
N ASP A 169 -57.25 113.90 -9.99
CA ASP A 169 -56.43 113.16 -9.02
C ASP A 169 -56.68 111.64 -9.08
N LEU A 170 -57.94 111.21 -9.22
CA LEU A 170 -58.27 109.79 -9.40
C LEU A 170 -57.76 109.24 -10.75
N GLU A 171 -57.79 110.00 -11.83
CA GLU A 171 -57.21 109.61 -13.14
C GLU A 171 -55.68 109.48 -13.07
N ILE A 172 -55.00 110.40 -12.37
CA ILE A 172 -53.56 110.29 -12.11
C ILE A 172 -53.25 109.06 -11.25
N GLN A 173 -54.04 108.79 -10.20
CA GLN A 173 -53.87 107.58 -9.38
C GLN A 173 -54.16 106.29 -10.15
N LEU A 174 -55.13 106.31 -11.08
CA LEU A 174 -55.49 105.16 -11.88
C LEU A 174 -54.41 104.85 -12.91
N SER A 175 -53.91 105.86 -13.63
CA SER A 175 -52.76 105.70 -14.54
C SER A 175 -51.48 105.25 -13.81
N ALA A 176 -51.21 105.76 -12.61
CA ALA A 176 -50.10 105.29 -11.78
C ALA A 176 -50.28 103.81 -11.37
N LYS A 177 -51.51 103.39 -11.03
CA LYS A 177 -51.82 101.99 -10.72
C LYS A 177 -51.73 101.10 -11.97
N GLU A 178 -52.11 101.57 -13.14
CA GLU A 178 -51.96 100.83 -14.41
C GLU A 178 -50.49 100.58 -14.73
N VAL A 179 -49.63 101.59 -14.58
CA VAL A 179 -48.17 101.44 -14.72
C VAL A 179 -47.63 100.41 -13.71
N MET A 180 -48.07 100.49 -12.44
CA MET A 180 -47.67 99.53 -11.41
C MET A 180 -48.15 98.10 -11.73
N ILE A 181 -49.37 97.93 -12.27
CA ILE A 181 -49.89 96.63 -12.69
C ILE A 181 -49.07 96.06 -13.85
N GLN A 182 -48.68 96.90 -14.82
CA GLN A 182 -47.81 96.47 -15.92
C GLN A 182 -46.43 96.02 -15.40
N GLU A 183 -45.83 96.77 -14.47
CA GLU A 183 -44.56 96.41 -13.85
C GLU A 183 -44.66 95.10 -13.05
N ILE A 184 -45.72 94.94 -12.24
CA ILE A 184 -45.99 93.71 -11.50
C ILE A 184 -46.18 92.54 -12.46
N SER A 185 -46.93 92.72 -13.55
CA SER A 185 -47.16 91.67 -14.55
C SER A 185 -45.86 91.24 -15.24
N GLY A 186 -45.00 92.21 -15.59
CA GLY A 186 -43.66 91.94 -16.11
C GLY A 186 -42.80 91.16 -15.12
N ASN A 187 -42.81 91.56 -13.84
CA ASN A 187 -42.09 90.87 -12.78
C ASN A 187 -42.62 89.45 -12.55
N VAL A 188 -43.93 89.21 -12.64
CA VAL A 188 -44.55 87.89 -12.53
C VAL A 188 -44.08 86.98 -13.66
N GLU A 189 -44.03 87.46 -14.91
CA GLU A 189 -43.57 86.63 -16.04
C GLU A 189 -42.07 86.28 -15.90
N ILE A 190 -41.23 87.25 -15.47
CA ILE A 190 -39.82 86.99 -15.16
C ILE A 190 -39.68 85.94 -14.05
N GLN A 191 -40.48 86.04 -12.98
CA GLN A 191 -40.47 85.06 -11.88
C GLN A 191 -40.93 83.68 -12.35
N LYS A 192 -41.94 83.61 -13.22
CA LYS A 192 -42.43 82.36 -13.80
C LYS A 192 -41.36 81.68 -14.65
N ASP A 193 -40.64 82.42 -15.48
CA ASP A 193 -39.50 81.92 -16.26
C ASP A 193 -38.36 81.43 -15.36
N LEU A 194 -38.08 82.14 -14.26
CA LEU A 194 -37.09 81.71 -13.26
C LEU A 194 -37.51 80.41 -12.57
N VAL A 195 -38.77 80.29 -12.17
CA VAL A 195 -39.32 79.06 -11.56
C VAL A 195 -39.26 77.89 -12.55
N GLN A 196 -39.58 78.12 -13.82
CA GLN A 196 -39.52 77.08 -14.84
C GLN A 196 -38.09 76.60 -15.08
N ARG A 197 -37.12 77.52 -15.16
CA ARG A 197 -35.68 77.17 -15.23
C ARG A 197 -35.22 76.40 -14.00
N ALA A 198 -35.57 76.86 -12.79
CA ALA A 198 -35.23 76.19 -11.55
C ALA A 198 -35.82 74.76 -11.46
N ARG A 199 -37.05 74.55 -11.96
CA ARG A 199 -37.64 73.21 -12.09
C ARG A 199 -36.85 72.33 -13.05
N GLY A 200 -36.50 72.85 -14.22
CA GLY A 200 -35.67 72.13 -15.19
C GLY A 200 -34.31 71.72 -14.63
N ASP A 201 -33.65 72.60 -13.87
CA ASP A 201 -32.37 72.31 -13.24
C ASP A 201 -32.50 71.30 -12.09
N ARG A 202 -33.57 71.41 -11.27
CA ARG A 202 -33.90 70.41 -10.25
C ARG A 202 -34.08 69.02 -10.88
N ASP A 203 -34.82 68.92 -11.98
CA ASP A 203 -35.09 67.64 -12.62
C ASP A 203 -33.80 67.02 -13.21
N LYS A 204 -32.92 67.84 -13.81
CA LYS A 204 -31.58 67.41 -14.25
C LYS A 204 -30.70 66.95 -13.09
N LEU A 205 -30.73 67.66 -11.96
CA LEU A 205 -29.99 67.28 -10.75
C LEU A 205 -30.53 65.98 -10.16
N GLN A 206 -31.85 65.79 -10.14
CA GLN A 206 -32.49 64.55 -9.70
C GLN A 206 -32.09 63.37 -10.60
N GLU A 207 -32.05 63.58 -11.92
CA GLU A 207 -31.59 62.55 -12.85
C GLU A 207 -30.10 62.20 -12.64
N ARG A 208 -29.23 63.21 -12.45
CA ARG A 208 -27.82 63.00 -12.12
C ARG A 208 -27.65 62.27 -10.79
N LEU A 209 -28.43 62.62 -9.77
CA LEU A 209 -28.42 61.97 -8.46
C LEU A 209 -28.86 60.50 -8.57
N ASN A 210 -29.92 60.22 -9.32
CA ASN A 210 -30.35 58.85 -9.59
C ASN A 210 -29.29 58.03 -10.35
N LYS A 211 -28.61 58.62 -11.34
CA LYS A 211 -27.49 57.98 -12.04
C LYS A 211 -26.32 57.68 -11.09
N LYS A 212 -25.95 58.62 -10.23
CA LYS A 212 -24.91 58.42 -9.22
C LYS A 212 -25.28 57.33 -8.20
N ARG A 213 -26.54 57.29 -7.74
CA ARG A 213 -27.03 56.24 -6.84
C ARG A 213 -26.93 54.84 -7.46
N LYS A 214 -27.30 54.71 -8.74
CA LYS A 214 -27.14 53.43 -9.46
C LYS A 214 -25.68 53.02 -9.57
N ALA A 215 -24.81 53.95 -9.99
CA ALA A 215 -23.37 53.69 -10.09
C ALA A 215 -22.76 53.29 -8.74
N LEU A 216 -23.17 53.94 -7.64
CA LEU A 216 -22.74 53.61 -6.29
C LEU A 216 -23.18 52.18 -5.90
N GLY A 217 -24.44 51.80 -6.19
CA GLY A 217 -24.92 50.44 -5.94
C GLY A 217 -24.21 49.38 -6.77
N ASP A 218 -23.79 49.69 -8.00
CA ASP A 218 -23.00 48.75 -8.83
C ASP A 218 -21.56 48.63 -8.32
N LEU A 219 -20.93 49.73 -7.89
CA LEU A 219 -19.61 49.72 -7.26
C LEU A 219 -19.62 48.96 -5.93
N GLU A 220 -20.67 49.11 -5.12
CA GLU A 220 -20.82 48.37 -3.86
C GLU A 220 -20.94 46.86 -4.10
N LYS A 221 -21.69 46.44 -5.12
CA LYS A 221 -21.74 45.02 -5.54
C LYS A 221 -20.37 44.52 -5.99
N GLN A 222 -19.63 45.30 -6.78
CA GLN A 222 -18.28 44.94 -7.21
C GLN A 222 -17.32 44.83 -6.01
N ALA A 223 -17.38 45.77 -5.07
CA ALA A 223 -16.57 45.73 -3.86
C ALA A 223 -16.89 44.49 -3.01
N ASN A 224 -18.17 44.14 -2.85
CA ASN A 224 -18.58 42.94 -2.12
C ASN A 224 -18.12 41.64 -2.82
N LEU A 225 -18.18 41.58 -4.15
CA LEU A 225 -17.62 40.46 -4.92
C LEU A 225 -16.11 40.34 -4.72
N ALA A 226 -15.38 41.47 -4.83
CA ALA A 226 -13.94 41.51 -4.61
C ALA A 226 -13.57 41.06 -3.20
N ARG A 227 -14.26 41.55 -2.16
CA ARG A 227 -14.07 41.07 -0.76
C ARG A 227 -14.31 39.57 -0.64
N GLY A 228 -15.35 39.05 -1.30
CA GLY A 228 -15.65 37.62 -1.34
C GLY A 228 -14.52 36.80 -1.97
N GLU A 229 -13.93 37.27 -3.06
CA GLU A 229 -12.77 36.65 -3.70
C GLU A 229 -11.51 36.74 -2.82
N THR A 230 -11.24 37.91 -2.23
CA THR A 230 -10.12 38.09 -1.29
C THR A 230 -10.21 37.12 -0.11
N ARG A 231 -11.40 36.92 0.47
CA ARG A 231 -11.63 35.92 1.53
C ARG A 231 -11.32 34.51 1.05
N LYS A 232 -11.81 34.11 -0.14
CA LYS A 232 -11.52 32.79 -0.72
C LYS A 232 -10.02 32.56 -0.92
N TYR A 233 -9.33 33.54 -1.48
CA TYR A 233 -7.88 33.46 -1.68
C TYR A 233 -7.11 33.45 -0.36
N SER A 234 -7.54 34.23 0.63
CA SER A 234 -6.96 34.22 1.97
C SER A 234 -7.08 32.84 2.63
N THR A 235 -8.24 32.20 2.57
CA THR A 235 -8.41 30.82 3.06
C THR A 235 -7.53 29.83 2.31
N LYS A 236 -7.39 29.97 0.99
CA LYS A 236 -6.51 29.12 0.19
C LYS A 236 -5.04 29.30 0.55
N VAL A 237 -4.59 30.53 0.79
CA VAL A 237 -3.22 30.83 1.24
C VAL A 237 -2.94 30.21 2.60
N LEU A 238 -3.87 30.32 3.56
CA LEU A 238 -3.73 29.67 4.86
C LEU A 238 -3.64 28.13 4.75
N GLY A 239 -4.47 27.53 3.88
CA GLY A 239 -4.40 26.10 3.59
C GLY A 239 -3.04 25.68 3.02
N LEU A 240 -2.53 26.42 2.03
CA LEU A 240 -1.21 26.17 1.43
C LEU A 240 -0.06 26.39 2.43
N GLN A 241 -0.16 27.37 3.33
CA GLN A 241 0.83 27.58 4.39
C GLN A 241 0.88 26.40 5.37
N LYS A 242 -0.29 25.83 5.70
CA LYS A 242 -0.37 24.63 6.54
C LYS A 242 0.25 23.42 5.83
N GLU A 243 -0.12 23.18 4.58
CA GLU A 243 0.45 22.08 3.77
C GLU A 243 1.97 22.22 3.61
N LEU A 244 2.48 23.45 3.42
CA LEU A 244 3.91 23.73 3.37
C LEU A 244 4.60 23.45 4.72
N GLY A 245 3.95 23.76 5.84
CA GLY A 245 4.43 23.42 7.18
C GLY A 245 4.56 21.91 7.39
N GLU A 246 3.49 21.16 7.08
CA GLU A 246 3.46 19.69 7.16
C GLU A 246 4.53 19.05 6.24
N ALA A 247 4.73 19.61 5.04
CA ALA A 247 5.77 19.16 4.12
C ALA A 247 7.19 19.41 4.68
N ASN A 248 7.43 20.57 5.28
CA ASN A 248 8.73 20.89 5.88
C ASN A 248 9.05 20.00 7.09
N GLU A 249 8.06 19.71 7.94
CA GLU A 249 8.21 18.75 9.04
C GLU A 249 8.58 17.36 8.52
N ARG A 250 7.92 16.91 7.44
CA ARG A 250 8.24 15.63 6.79
C ARG A 250 9.63 15.61 6.18
N ILE A 251 10.07 16.69 5.55
CA ILE A 251 11.44 16.83 5.04
C ILE A 251 12.44 16.71 6.19
N SER A 252 12.22 17.40 7.32
CA SER A 252 13.11 17.34 8.47
C SER A 252 13.22 15.94 9.08
N LEU A 253 12.10 15.20 9.17
CA LEU A 253 12.10 13.80 9.59
C LEU A 253 12.91 12.91 8.65
N LEU A 254 12.67 13.03 7.34
CA LEU A 254 13.39 12.25 6.33
C LEU A 254 14.88 12.57 6.30
N GLU A 255 15.27 13.84 6.47
CA GLU A 255 16.69 14.23 6.60
C GLU A 255 17.35 13.59 7.83
N GLY A 256 16.61 13.48 8.94
CA GLY A 256 17.04 12.76 10.14
C GLY A 256 17.25 11.26 9.88
N GLU A 257 16.29 10.59 9.25
CA GLU A 257 16.38 9.18 8.88
C GLU A 257 17.55 8.90 7.92
N VAL A 258 17.73 9.76 6.91
CA VAL A 258 18.86 9.66 5.97
C VAL A 258 20.20 9.79 6.69
N LYS A 259 20.31 10.71 7.67
CA LYS A 259 21.52 10.86 8.47
C LYS A 259 21.79 9.60 9.31
N GLU A 260 20.78 9.06 9.98
CA GLU A 260 20.93 7.84 10.78
C GLU A 260 21.32 6.63 9.92
N LEU A 261 20.69 6.46 8.75
CA LEU A 261 21.03 5.41 7.80
C LEU A 261 22.46 5.55 7.28
N LYS A 262 22.91 6.78 7.02
CA LYS A 262 24.29 7.03 6.59
C LYS A 262 25.29 6.67 7.69
N GLU A 263 25.00 7.02 8.94
CA GLU A 263 25.83 6.64 10.09
C GLU A 263 25.90 5.12 10.25
N LYS A 264 24.76 4.41 10.19
CA LYS A 264 24.71 2.94 10.23
C LYS A 264 25.51 2.30 9.08
N ALA A 265 25.31 2.76 7.84
CA ALA A 265 26.05 2.25 6.69
C ALA A 265 27.57 2.42 6.85
N THR A 266 28.03 3.56 7.37
CA THR A 266 29.47 3.76 7.62
C THR A 266 30.02 2.91 8.76
N ALA A 267 29.19 2.60 9.78
CA ALA A 267 29.57 1.71 10.86
C ALA A 267 29.67 0.25 10.38
N ASP A 268 28.71 -0.19 9.57
CA ASP A 268 28.71 -1.52 8.95
C ASP A 268 29.87 -1.68 7.97
N GLU A 269 30.16 -0.67 7.15
CA GLU A 269 31.34 -0.68 6.27
C GLU A 269 32.64 -0.86 7.07
N LYS A 270 32.81 -0.12 8.17
CA LYS A 270 33.98 -0.28 9.06
C LYS A 270 34.05 -1.67 9.67
N ARG A 271 32.91 -2.24 10.07
CA ARG A 271 32.81 -3.59 10.63
C ARG A 271 33.21 -4.64 9.59
N HIS A 272 32.67 -4.56 8.38
CA HIS A 272 33.01 -5.47 7.29
C HIS A 272 34.48 -5.35 6.86
N VAL A 273 35.04 -4.14 6.82
CA VAL A 273 36.49 -3.97 6.55
C VAL A 273 37.35 -4.63 7.63
N ALA A 274 36.95 -4.54 8.91
CA ALA A 274 37.64 -5.22 10.00
C ALA A 274 37.55 -6.75 9.87
N GLU A 275 36.36 -7.28 9.56
CA GLU A 275 36.12 -8.71 9.35
C GLU A 275 36.92 -9.25 8.16
N ILE A 276 36.94 -8.54 7.03
CA ILE A 276 37.76 -8.89 5.86
C ILE A 276 39.24 -8.96 6.23
N ARG A 277 39.76 -8.04 7.06
CA ARG A 277 41.16 -8.11 7.52
C ARG A 277 41.44 -9.35 8.36
N VAL A 278 40.51 -9.73 9.23
CA VAL A 278 40.64 -10.97 10.04
C VAL A 278 40.64 -12.20 9.13
N LEU A 279 39.69 -12.30 8.19
CA LEU A 279 39.61 -13.41 7.25
C LEU A 279 40.85 -13.48 6.33
N GLN A 280 41.38 -12.34 5.89
CA GLN A 280 42.63 -12.27 5.14
C GLN A 280 43.81 -12.81 5.95
N HIS A 281 43.89 -12.45 7.24
CA HIS A 281 44.96 -12.95 8.10
C HIS A 281 44.85 -14.47 8.30
N GLN A 282 43.64 -15.00 8.54
CA GLN A 282 43.38 -16.44 8.65
C GLN A 282 43.70 -17.19 7.35
N ALA A 283 43.38 -16.61 6.20
CA ALA A 283 43.71 -17.20 4.90
C ALA A 283 45.22 -17.30 4.68
N VAL A 284 46.00 -16.32 5.14
CA VAL A 284 47.47 -16.36 5.10
C VAL A 284 48.01 -17.45 6.04
N GLU A 285 47.48 -17.55 7.25
CA GLU A 285 47.87 -18.61 8.21
C GLU A 285 47.59 -20.00 7.65
N LEU A 286 46.37 -20.25 7.13
CA LEU A 286 46.01 -21.52 6.50
C LEU A 286 46.88 -21.83 5.27
N ALA A 287 47.25 -20.82 4.48
CA ALA A 287 48.15 -21.01 3.34
C ALA A 287 49.56 -21.42 3.80
N GLN A 288 50.03 -20.87 4.92
CA GLN A 288 51.30 -21.24 5.53
C GLN A 288 51.25 -22.65 6.12
N GLU A 289 50.23 -22.99 6.90
CA GLU A 289 50.03 -24.35 7.42
C GLU A 289 49.95 -25.39 6.30
N LYS A 290 49.25 -25.08 5.20
CA LYS A 290 49.21 -25.94 4.02
C LYS A 290 50.57 -26.13 3.37
N ALA A 291 51.40 -25.09 3.34
CA ALA A 291 52.76 -25.19 2.82
C ALA A 291 53.64 -26.06 3.72
N GLU A 292 53.54 -25.90 5.03
CA GLU A 292 54.25 -26.71 6.04
C GLU A 292 53.83 -28.19 5.95
N ALA A 293 52.53 -28.48 5.94
CA ALA A 293 51.99 -29.83 5.77
C ALA A 293 52.42 -30.48 4.44
N LYS A 294 52.56 -29.69 3.37
CA LYS A 294 53.07 -30.18 2.08
C LYS A 294 54.55 -30.54 2.16
N ILE A 295 55.36 -29.75 2.88
CA ILE A 295 56.77 -30.06 3.12
C ILE A 295 56.89 -31.35 3.93
N GLU A 296 56.12 -31.48 5.01
CA GLU A 296 56.12 -32.67 5.86
C GLU A 296 55.65 -33.91 5.10
N GLY A 297 54.58 -33.80 4.30
CA GLY A 297 54.09 -34.88 3.44
C GLY A 297 55.13 -35.33 2.41
N ASN A 298 55.92 -34.40 1.85
CA ASN A 298 57.02 -34.74 0.94
C ASN A 298 58.17 -35.47 1.67
N ASP A 299 58.53 -35.04 2.89
CA ASP A 299 59.56 -35.73 3.70
C ASP A 299 59.12 -37.14 4.11
N LEU A 300 57.86 -37.31 4.53
CA LEU A 300 57.27 -38.61 4.83
C LEU A 300 57.25 -39.52 3.60
N LYS A 301 56.91 -38.98 2.42
CA LYS A 301 56.98 -39.73 1.16
C LYS A 301 58.42 -40.16 0.84
N ALA A 302 59.40 -39.29 1.04
CA ALA A 302 60.81 -39.63 0.84
C ALA A 302 61.31 -40.68 1.86
N LYS A 303 60.85 -40.62 3.12
CA LYS A 303 61.10 -41.66 4.14
C LYS A 303 60.48 -42.99 3.73
N LEU A 304 59.23 -42.99 3.26
CA LEU A 304 58.53 -44.18 2.79
C LEU A 304 59.28 -44.85 1.63
N GLU A 305 59.72 -44.09 0.63
CA GLU A 305 60.48 -44.63 -0.50
C GLU A 305 61.82 -45.22 -0.06
N ARG A 306 62.54 -44.57 0.89
CA ARG A 306 63.75 -45.14 1.48
C ARG A 306 63.48 -46.49 2.16
N VAL A 307 62.47 -46.55 3.03
CA VAL A 307 62.06 -47.80 3.70
C VAL A 307 61.65 -48.86 2.69
N ARG A 308 60.94 -48.48 1.62
CA ARG A 308 60.53 -49.39 0.54
C ARG A 308 61.75 -49.97 -0.19
N THR A 309 62.73 -49.13 -0.53
CA THR A 309 63.97 -49.59 -1.18
C THR A 309 64.77 -50.51 -0.27
N GLU A 310 64.85 -50.20 1.02
CA GLU A 310 65.55 -51.03 2.01
C GLU A 310 64.83 -52.36 2.26
N ALA A 311 63.50 -52.36 2.36
CA ALA A 311 62.71 -53.59 2.48
C ALA A 311 62.88 -54.48 1.24
N LYS A 312 62.94 -53.88 0.05
CA LYS A 312 63.18 -54.61 -1.20
C LYS A 312 64.58 -55.23 -1.23
N SER A 313 65.63 -54.48 -0.86
CA SER A 313 66.99 -55.03 -0.82
C SER A 313 67.12 -56.16 0.21
N ARG A 314 66.49 -56.03 1.40
CA ARG A 314 66.48 -57.09 2.41
C ARG A 314 65.72 -58.33 1.97
N LEU A 315 64.64 -58.17 1.19
CA LEU A 315 63.93 -59.28 0.58
C LEU A 315 64.82 -60.00 -0.45
N GLU A 316 65.48 -59.26 -1.33
CA GLU A 316 66.41 -59.83 -2.34
C GLU A 316 67.59 -60.58 -1.67
N GLU A 317 68.14 -60.03 -0.58
CA GLU A 317 69.15 -60.72 0.25
C GLU A 317 68.61 -62.01 0.88
N SER A 318 67.41 -61.95 1.47
CA SER A 318 66.77 -63.12 2.06
C SER A 318 66.47 -64.19 1.01
N GLU A 319 65.99 -63.81 -0.17
CA GLU A 319 65.74 -64.73 -1.29
C GLU A 319 67.04 -65.39 -1.76
N LYS A 320 68.13 -64.63 -1.82
CA LYS A 320 69.45 -65.18 -2.15
C LYS A 320 69.90 -66.20 -1.10
N ALA A 321 69.79 -65.86 0.19
CA ALA A 321 70.13 -66.76 1.30
C ALA A 321 69.28 -68.04 1.28
N THR A 322 67.98 -67.94 0.97
CA THR A 322 67.12 -69.14 0.81
C THR A 322 67.52 -70.00 -0.38
N ARG A 323 67.92 -69.41 -1.51
CA ARG A 323 68.45 -70.16 -2.66
C ARG A 323 69.73 -70.90 -2.32
N GLU A 324 70.68 -70.22 -1.67
CA GLU A 324 71.93 -70.83 -1.19
C GLU A 324 71.63 -71.97 -0.19
N ALA A 325 70.67 -71.80 0.71
CA ALA A 325 70.26 -72.85 1.65
C ALA A 325 69.62 -74.08 0.96
N VAL A 326 68.82 -73.86 -0.09
CA VAL A 326 68.25 -74.95 -0.90
C VAL A 326 69.33 -75.71 -1.67
N GLU A 327 70.29 -74.99 -2.24
CA GLU A 327 71.43 -75.59 -2.95
C GLU A 327 72.30 -76.43 -2.00
N ASN A 328 72.66 -75.87 -0.84
CA ASN A 328 73.37 -76.61 0.21
C ASN A 328 72.56 -77.83 0.71
N GLY A 329 71.23 -77.70 0.84
CA GLY A 329 70.36 -78.82 1.19
C GLY A 329 70.39 -79.93 0.14
N SER A 330 70.45 -79.58 -1.15
CA SER A 330 70.56 -80.53 -2.25
C SER A 330 71.92 -81.24 -2.28
N GLU A 331 73.00 -80.53 -1.96
CA GLU A 331 74.35 -81.10 -1.82
C GLU A 331 74.41 -82.08 -0.66
N VAL A 332 73.88 -81.70 0.51
CA VAL A 332 73.77 -82.59 1.69
C VAL A 332 72.93 -83.83 1.38
N GLN A 333 71.83 -83.68 0.63
CA GLN A 333 71.02 -84.83 0.19
C GLN A 333 71.79 -85.74 -0.77
N GLY A 334 72.64 -85.16 -1.64
CA GLY A 334 73.59 -85.90 -2.48
C GLY A 334 74.59 -86.70 -1.65
N SER A 335 75.26 -86.07 -0.68
CA SER A 335 76.20 -86.73 0.23
C SER A 335 75.51 -87.81 1.09
N LEU A 336 74.27 -87.59 1.53
CA LEU A 336 73.48 -88.57 2.27
C LEU A 336 73.16 -89.80 1.39
N SER A 337 72.87 -89.58 0.12
CA SER A 337 72.58 -90.65 -0.86
C SER A 337 73.84 -91.49 -1.15
N GLU A 338 75.01 -90.84 -1.17
CA GLU A 338 76.31 -91.49 -1.28
C GLU A 338 76.65 -92.30 -0.03
N CYS A 339 76.55 -91.71 1.16
CA CYS A 339 76.76 -92.44 2.42
C CYS A 339 75.80 -93.64 2.56
N ARG A 340 74.56 -93.52 2.07
CA ARG A 340 73.60 -94.63 2.01
C ARG A 340 74.04 -95.74 1.05
N ARG A 341 74.70 -95.38 -0.07
CA ARG A 341 75.29 -96.32 -1.03
C ARG A 341 76.44 -97.09 -0.38
N ASP A 342 77.34 -96.38 0.27
CA ASP A 342 78.49 -96.96 0.97
C ASP A 342 78.05 -97.89 2.12
N LEU A 343 76.98 -97.52 2.84
CA LEU A 343 76.38 -98.38 3.87
C LEU A 343 75.81 -99.69 3.29
N VAL A 344 75.21 -99.63 2.09
CA VAL A 344 74.72 -100.83 1.39
C VAL A 344 75.89 -101.70 0.95
N GLU A 345 76.95 -101.10 0.42
CA GLU A 345 78.17 -101.79 0.02
C GLU A 345 78.87 -102.46 1.22
N ALA A 346 79.05 -101.72 2.33
CA ALA A 346 79.59 -102.26 3.57
C ALA A 346 78.72 -103.39 4.17
N ARG A 347 77.39 -103.32 4.02
CA ARG A 347 76.49 -104.42 4.42
C ARG A 347 76.71 -105.67 3.57
N GLU A 348 76.93 -105.50 2.28
CA GLU A 348 77.16 -106.61 1.36
C GLU A 348 78.56 -107.23 1.54
N GLU A 349 79.57 -106.41 1.82
CA GLU A 349 80.90 -106.87 2.25
C GLU A 349 80.83 -107.65 3.57
N ASN A 350 80.07 -107.15 4.55
CA ASN A 350 79.87 -107.85 5.82
C ASN A 350 79.11 -109.18 5.61
N ARG A 351 78.17 -109.24 4.66
CA ARG A 351 77.52 -110.49 4.24
C ARG A 351 78.53 -111.47 3.62
N CYS A 352 79.42 -110.98 2.76
CA CYS A 352 80.49 -111.76 2.13
C CYS A 352 81.50 -112.29 3.17
N LEU A 353 81.87 -111.45 4.14
CA LEU A 353 82.73 -111.84 5.27
C LEU A 353 82.06 -112.88 6.16
N LYS A 354 80.77 -112.76 6.49
CA LYS A 354 80.01 -113.82 7.20
C LYS A 354 79.99 -115.14 6.43
N GLN A 355 79.87 -115.09 5.11
CA GLN A 355 79.95 -116.28 4.25
C GLN A 355 81.34 -116.92 4.24
N LYS A 356 82.42 -116.11 4.30
CA LYS A 356 83.80 -116.58 4.46
C LYS A 356 84.06 -117.15 5.85
N LEU A 357 83.47 -116.57 6.89
CA LEU A 357 83.56 -117.04 8.28
C LEU A 357 82.88 -118.41 8.44
N LEU A 358 81.71 -118.61 7.81
CA LEU A 358 81.05 -119.92 7.72
C LEU A 358 81.88 -120.96 6.95
N ARG A 359 82.68 -120.55 5.95
CA ARG A 359 83.64 -121.45 5.27
C ARG A 359 84.84 -121.80 6.15
N LEU A 360 85.33 -120.88 6.97
CA LEU A 360 86.42 -121.13 7.93
C LEU A 360 85.98 -122.02 9.09
N GLU A 361 84.75 -121.89 9.60
CA GLU A 361 84.15 -122.85 10.56
C GLU A 361 84.01 -124.27 9.97
N GLY A 362 83.79 -124.38 8.65
CA GLY A 362 83.80 -125.65 7.92
C GLY A 362 85.19 -126.31 7.86
N ILE A 363 86.25 -125.51 7.72
CA ILE A 363 87.64 -125.96 7.71
C ILE A 363 88.11 -126.34 9.13
N GLU A 364 87.65 -125.61 10.16
CA GLU A 364 87.93 -125.93 11.57
C GLU A 364 87.22 -127.22 12.04
N LYS A 365 86.02 -127.52 11.52
CA LYS A 365 85.36 -128.81 11.71
C LYS A 365 86.08 -129.97 11.01
N GLN A 366 86.69 -129.74 9.84
CA GLN A 366 87.52 -130.74 9.13
C GLN A 366 88.85 -131.03 9.83
N ALA A 367 89.44 -130.04 10.52
CA ALA A 367 90.65 -130.22 11.32
C ALA A 367 90.41 -131.00 12.64
N LYS A 368 89.21 -130.88 13.24
CA LYS A 368 88.80 -131.67 14.42
C LYS A 368 88.37 -133.11 14.06
N ASP A 369 87.83 -133.36 12.86
CA ASP A 369 87.39 -134.68 12.39
C ASP A 369 88.55 -135.64 12.05
N LEU A 370 89.72 -135.12 11.64
CA LEU A 370 90.91 -135.94 11.36
C LEU A 370 91.69 -136.34 12.63
N HIS A 371 91.50 -135.64 13.75
CA HIS A 371 92.19 -135.94 15.02
C HIS A 371 91.38 -136.89 15.93
N GLY A 372 90.06 -137.02 15.72
CA GLY A 372 89.19 -137.96 16.46
C GLY A 372 89.09 -139.37 15.84
N ARG A 373 89.36 -139.52 14.54
CA ARG A 373 89.16 -140.79 13.78
C ARG A 373 90.29 -141.81 13.89
N ILE A 374 91.35 -141.51 14.63
CA ILE A 374 92.51 -142.40 14.84
C ILE A 374 92.54 -142.98 16.28
N GLY A 375 91.74 -142.45 17.20
CA GLY A 375 91.89 -142.77 18.63
C GLY A 375 91.12 -143.97 19.16
N THR A 376 89.87 -144.19 18.74
CA THR A 376 89.00 -145.07 19.54
C THR A 376 87.93 -145.80 18.73
N GLN A 377 88.37 -146.94 18.19
CA GLN A 377 87.68 -148.22 18.32
C GLN A 377 86.28 -148.35 17.67
N SER A 378 86.12 -149.12 16.61
CA SER A 378 86.39 -150.58 16.61
C SER A 378 85.74 -151.39 17.73
N ARG A 379 84.70 -150.94 18.47
CA ARG A 379 84.02 -151.95 19.31
C ARG A 379 82.63 -151.77 19.92
N ALA A 380 81.75 -150.89 19.47
CA ALA A 380 80.40 -150.94 20.03
C ALA A 380 79.36 -150.44 19.05
N ILE A 381 78.61 -151.36 18.44
CA ILE A 381 77.22 -151.63 18.85
C ILE A 381 76.31 -150.56 18.21
N ALA A 382 75.72 -150.80 17.03
CA ALA A 382 74.75 -151.86 16.78
C ALA A 382 73.67 -151.90 17.86
N GLU A 383 72.91 -150.81 18.03
CA GLU A 383 71.56 -150.79 18.58
C GLU A 383 71.02 -149.35 18.60
N ARG A 384 69.73 -149.18 18.25
CA ARG A 384 68.94 -147.92 18.07
C ARG A 384 69.06 -147.28 16.69
N ASP A 385 68.62 -147.92 15.61
CA ASP A 385 67.20 -148.15 15.36
C ASP A 385 66.21 -147.10 15.91
N ALA A 386 65.42 -146.62 14.94
CA ALA A 386 64.05 -146.18 15.03
C ALA A 386 63.75 -144.79 15.60
N THR A 387 62.90 -144.08 14.85
CA THR A 387 62.04 -142.95 15.27
C THR A 387 62.79 -141.65 15.50
N ILE A 388 62.76 -140.65 14.61
CA ILE A 388 61.60 -139.83 14.20
C ILE A 388 62.08 -139.08 12.95
N GLU A 389 61.61 -139.24 11.71
CA GLU A 389 60.32 -139.69 11.19
C GLU A 389 59.11 -139.09 11.90
N LYS A 390 59.04 -137.75 11.90
CA LYS A 390 57.77 -137.03 11.79
C LYS A 390 57.98 -135.54 11.50
N GLN A 391 57.40 -135.15 10.37
CA GLN A 391 56.87 -133.80 10.07
C GLN A 391 57.67 -132.89 9.13
N VAL A 392 57.62 -133.36 7.90
CA VAL A 392 57.48 -132.63 6.62
C VAL A 392 56.12 -131.90 6.45
N ASN A 393 55.32 -131.67 7.50
CA ASN A 393 53.98 -131.06 7.33
C ASN A 393 53.95 -129.54 7.52
N ASN A 394 54.32 -128.81 6.46
CA ASN A 394 53.50 -127.72 5.90
C ASN A 394 54.37 -126.66 5.20
N ALA A 395 54.76 -126.99 3.98
CA ALA A 395 54.69 -126.02 2.90
C ALA A 395 53.22 -125.84 2.50
N ALA A 396 52.85 -124.60 2.20
CA ALA A 396 51.74 -124.13 1.36
C ALA A 396 50.69 -123.27 2.08
N LEU A 397 50.25 -122.25 1.32
CA LEU A 397 49.10 -121.35 1.47
C LEU A 397 49.41 -120.07 2.27
N VAL A 398 49.48 -118.85 1.72
CA VAL A 398 48.93 -118.22 0.51
C VAL A 398 49.64 -116.85 0.42
N LEU A 399 50.56 -116.60 -0.52
CA LEU A 399 50.34 -115.84 -1.77
C LEU A 399 49.42 -114.60 -1.69
N ARG A 400 49.91 -113.49 -2.30
CA ARG A 400 49.15 -112.37 -2.92
C ARG A 400 48.54 -111.33 -1.97
N SER A 401 48.54 -110.01 -2.22
CA SER A 401 49.05 -109.10 -3.26
C SER A 401 48.53 -107.68 -2.89
N VAL A 402 49.36 -106.63 -2.75
CA VAL A 402 49.59 -105.52 -3.73
C VAL A 402 48.76 -104.22 -3.51
N SER A 403 49.49 -103.08 -3.62
CA SER A 403 49.23 -101.66 -4.05
C SER A 403 48.09 -100.81 -3.45
N PHE A 404 48.25 -99.53 -3.05
CA PHE A 404 48.78 -98.26 -3.63
C PHE A 404 47.79 -97.45 -4.52
N ASP A 405 47.46 -96.22 -4.08
CA ASP A 405 47.21 -94.89 -4.75
C ASP A 405 46.34 -94.77 -6.03
N THR A 406 45.63 -93.67 -6.38
CA THR A 406 45.76 -92.21 -6.13
C THR A 406 44.48 -91.43 -6.54
N GLU A 407 44.41 -90.15 -6.14
CA GLU A 407 43.41 -89.10 -6.41
C GLU A 407 43.18 -88.71 -7.89
N SER A 408 42.02 -88.09 -8.20
CA SER A 408 41.92 -87.13 -9.32
C SER A 408 40.79 -86.10 -9.16
N ARG A 409 41.12 -84.86 -9.52
CA ARG A 409 40.41 -83.59 -9.36
C ARG A 409 39.33 -83.41 -10.43
N PHE A 410 38.05 -83.64 -10.10
CA PHE A 410 36.94 -83.40 -11.05
C PHE A 410 35.68 -82.71 -10.48
N TRP A 411 35.60 -82.38 -9.19
CA TRP A 411 34.34 -81.88 -8.59
C TRP A 411 34.29 -80.40 -8.18
N LYS A 412 35.35 -79.61 -8.44
CA LYS A 412 35.41 -78.21 -7.96
C LYS A 412 34.77 -77.16 -8.90
N THR A 413 34.10 -77.58 -9.98
CA THR A 413 33.54 -76.66 -11.00
C THR A 413 32.01 -76.80 -11.19
N ILE A 414 31.32 -77.67 -10.43
CA ILE A 414 29.87 -77.92 -10.60
C ILE A 414 29.01 -77.44 -9.41
N ALA A 415 29.59 -77.04 -8.27
CA ALA A 415 28.83 -76.70 -7.07
C ALA A 415 28.40 -75.21 -6.91
N LEU A 416 28.60 -74.34 -7.91
CA LEU A 416 28.32 -72.89 -7.80
C LEU A 416 27.26 -72.36 -8.78
N LYS A 417 26.32 -73.21 -9.25
CA LYS A 417 25.27 -72.78 -10.20
C LYS A 417 23.88 -73.41 -10.03
N ALA A 418 23.58 -73.98 -8.86
CA ALA A 418 22.25 -74.51 -8.58
C ALA A 418 21.81 -74.10 -7.17
N LEU A 419 21.00 -73.04 -7.12
CA LEU A 419 19.91 -72.73 -6.18
C LEU A 419 19.72 -71.20 -6.02
N SER A 420 19.38 -70.53 -7.13
CA SER A 420 18.66 -69.26 -7.12
C SER A 420 17.42 -69.43 -7.99
N GLY A 421 16.27 -69.46 -7.34
CA GLY A 421 14.98 -69.72 -7.99
C GLY A 421 13.86 -69.79 -6.96
N SER A 422 13.56 -68.66 -6.32
CA SER A 422 12.34 -68.48 -5.54
C SER A 422 11.47 -67.43 -6.26
N PRO A 423 10.30 -67.80 -6.79
CA PRO A 423 9.34 -66.85 -7.31
C PRO A 423 8.37 -66.47 -6.20
N ASN A 424 8.65 -65.39 -5.48
CA ASN A 424 7.65 -64.65 -4.71
C ASN A 424 7.79 -63.17 -5.06
N SER A 425 7.41 -62.80 -6.29
CA SER A 425 7.11 -61.40 -6.58
C SER A 425 5.77 -61.07 -5.96
N CYS A 426 5.75 -60.72 -4.67
CA CYS A 426 4.71 -59.84 -4.16
C CYS A 426 4.83 -58.56 -4.99
N VAL A 427 3.84 -58.29 -5.83
CA VAL A 427 3.68 -56.97 -6.45
C VAL A 427 3.45 -56.01 -5.28
N THR A 428 4.51 -55.41 -4.77
CA THR A 428 4.40 -54.31 -3.82
C THR A 428 3.82 -53.14 -4.59
N HIS A 429 2.59 -52.77 -4.25
CA HIS A 429 2.04 -51.51 -4.72
C HIS A 429 2.95 -50.40 -4.21
N TRP A 430 3.49 -49.60 -5.15
CA TRP A 430 4.35 -48.45 -4.83
C TRP A 430 3.69 -47.59 -3.74
N GLN A 431 4.47 -47.26 -2.71
CA GLN A 431 4.03 -46.33 -1.68
C GLN A 431 4.66 -44.95 -1.93
N PRO A 432 3.89 -43.86 -1.75
CA PRO A 432 4.45 -42.51 -1.87
C PRO A 432 5.52 -42.33 -0.79
N TRP A 433 6.61 -41.62 -1.13
CA TRP A 433 7.62 -41.27 -0.14
C TRP A 433 7.06 -40.22 0.80
N ARG A 434 7.30 -40.38 2.10
CA ARG A 434 6.74 -39.50 3.12
C ARG A 434 7.43 -38.14 3.06
N ILE A 435 6.66 -37.07 2.93
CA ILE A 435 7.21 -35.72 3.09
C ILE A 435 7.24 -35.41 4.58
N SER A 436 8.43 -35.12 5.09
CA SER A 436 8.64 -34.73 6.48
C SER A 436 8.78 -33.21 6.57
N SER A 437 8.59 -32.66 7.78
CA SER A 437 8.71 -31.21 8.00
C SER A 437 10.07 -30.72 7.51
N SER A 438 10.05 -29.64 6.74
CA SER A 438 11.22 -29.09 6.09
C SER A 438 12.14 -28.40 7.11
N TRP A 439 13.44 -28.35 6.83
CA TRP A 439 14.38 -27.47 7.51
C TRP A 439 14.39 -26.12 6.80
N SER A 440 13.30 -25.37 6.96
CA SER A 440 13.13 -24.02 6.41
C SER A 440 12.39 -23.15 7.42
N PRO A 441 12.67 -21.84 7.49
CA PRO A 441 11.84 -20.90 8.25
C PRO A 441 10.49 -20.63 7.57
N ASP A 442 10.27 -21.07 6.32
CA ASP A 442 9.02 -20.86 5.60
C ASP A 442 7.90 -21.75 6.14
N GLU A 443 6.83 -21.12 6.66
CA GLU A 443 5.67 -21.82 7.23
C GLU A 443 4.92 -22.67 6.19
N ALA A 444 4.99 -22.34 4.89
CA ALA A 444 4.37 -23.16 3.84
C ALA A 444 5.11 -24.48 3.57
N LEU A 445 6.29 -24.65 4.17
CA LEU A 445 7.07 -25.89 4.10
C LEU A 445 6.99 -26.70 5.40
N ALA A 446 6.24 -26.21 6.40
CA ALA A 446 5.99 -26.90 7.66
C ALA A 446 4.89 -27.97 7.49
N ILE A 447 5.04 -29.08 8.21
CA ILE A 447 4.04 -30.13 8.29
C ILE A 447 3.58 -30.26 9.73
N TYR A 448 2.29 -30.05 9.94
CA TYR A 448 1.63 -30.21 11.24
C TYR A 448 0.87 -31.53 11.28
N ASN A 449 0.58 -32.02 12.48
CA ASN A 449 -0.37 -33.13 12.63
C ASN A 449 -1.77 -32.60 12.35
N ASP A 450 -2.46 -33.24 11.42
CA ASP A 450 -3.84 -32.92 11.04
C ASP A 450 -4.74 -34.13 11.31
N ASP A 451 -5.57 -34.00 12.34
CA ASP A 451 -6.47 -35.07 12.80
C ASP A 451 -7.84 -35.03 12.10
N ARG A 452 -8.03 -34.15 11.11
CA ARG A 452 -9.29 -34.02 10.35
C ARG A 452 -9.51 -35.22 9.42
N SER A 453 -10.76 -35.45 9.03
CA SER A 453 -11.11 -36.55 8.12
C SER A 453 -10.49 -36.35 6.74
N LEU A 454 -10.25 -37.45 6.02
CA LEU A 454 -9.66 -37.42 4.67
C LEU A 454 -10.47 -36.53 3.73
N GLU A 455 -11.80 -36.58 3.78
CA GLU A 455 -12.68 -35.76 2.95
C GLU A 455 -12.53 -34.27 3.25
N ALA A 456 -12.44 -33.90 4.53
CA ALA A 456 -12.25 -32.52 4.96
C ALA A 456 -10.90 -31.98 4.48
N VAL A 457 -9.83 -32.75 4.70
CA VAL A 457 -8.47 -32.41 4.23
C VAL A 457 -8.43 -32.26 2.71
N THR A 458 -9.14 -33.13 1.98
CA THR A 458 -9.16 -33.07 0.51
C THR A 458 -9.92 -31.86 -0.02
N LEU A 459 -11.08 -31.54 0.58
CA LEU A 459 -11.88 -30.38 0.18
C LEU A 459 -11.14 -29.07 0.44
N ASP A 460 -10.45 -28.96 1.58
CA ASP A 460 -9.64 -27.78 1.89
C ASP A 460 -8.44 -27.67 0.94
N ALA A 461 -7.75 -28.77 0.61
CA ALA A 461 -6.69 -28.76 -0.39
C ALA A 461 -7.20 -28.30 -1.76
N VAL A 462 -8.37 -28.78 -2.19
CA VAL A 462 -9.02 -28.31 -3.42
C VAL A 462 -9.37 -26.82 -3.34
N ALA A 463 -9.87 -26.35 -2.19
CA ALA A 463 -10.20 -24.95 -1.99
C ALA A 463 -8.97 -24.05 -2.10
N ILE A 464 -7.85 -24.41 -1.45
CA ILE A 464 -6.57 -23.68 -1.56
C ILE A 464 -6.10 -23.62 -3.01
N LEU A 465 -6.09 -24.76 -3.70
CA LEU A 465 -5.58 -24.89 -5.07
C LEU A 465 -6.44 -24.16 -6.11
N ARG A 466 -7.77 -24.12 -5.94
CA ARG A 466 -8.68 -23.49 -6.93
C ARG A 466 -9.03 -22.05 -6.62
N ALA A 467 -9.21 -21.71 -5.34
CA ALA A 467 -9.68 -20.38 -4.94
C ALA A 467 -8.54 -19.39 -4.69
N GLY A 468 -7.28 -19.83 -4.80
CA GLY A 468 -6.15 -18.97 -4.48
C GLY A 468 -6.01 -18.71 -2.98
N GLY A 469 -6.40 -19.66 -2.12
CA GLY A 469 -6.25 -19.56 -0.66
C GLY A 469 -4.79 -19.69 -0.21
N ASP A 470 -4.49 -19.33 1.04
CA ASP A 470 -3.13 -19.43 1.60
C ASP A 470 -2.56 -20.85 1.49
N ALA A 471 -1.32 -20.97 0.99
CA ALA A 471 -0.66 -22.25 0.75
C ALA A 471 0.03 -22.83 2.00
N THR A 472 0.05 -22.09 3.12
CA THR A 472 0.73 -22.49 4.37
C THR A 472 0.34 -23.88 4.86
N GLN A 473 -0.94 -24.25 4.76
CA GLN A 473 -1.43 -25.56 5.22
C GLN A 473 -1.46 -26.63 4.12
N LEU A 474 -1.16 -26.28 2.87
CA LEU A 474 -1.34 -27.19 1.74
C LEU A 474 -0.47 -28.43 1.85
N LEU A 475 0.80 -28.30 2.24
CA LEU A 475 1.69 -29.44 2.39
C LEU A 475 1.21 -30.40 3.48
N THR A 476 0.71 -29.85 4.59
CA THR A 476 0.07 -30.62 5.67
C THR A 476 -1.14 -31.38 5.14
N MET A 477 -2.01 -30.73 4.37
CA MET A 477 -3.20 -31.37 3.80
C MET A 477 -2.85 -32.45 2.77
N LEU A 478 -1.88 -32.21 1.90
CA LEU A 478 -1.43 -33.21 0.92
C LEU A 478 -0.79 -34.42 1.62
N GLN A 479 -0.02 -34.20 2.70
CA GLN A 479 0.53 -35.29 3.50
C GLN A 479 -0.57 -36.06 4.25
N GLY A 480 -1.55 -35.37 4.84
CA GLY A 480 -2.72 -35.99 5.45
C GLY A 480 -3.50 -36.85 4.46
N PHE A 481 -3.65 -36.36 3.22
CA PHE A 481 -4.25 -37.10 2.12
C PHE A 481 -3.46 -38.35 1.76
N GLN A 482 -2.13 -38.24 1.59
CA GLN A 482 -1.25 -39.37 1.32
C GLN A 482 -1.34 -40.44 2.41
N ASN A 483 -1.42 -40.05 3.68
CA ASN A 483 -1.53 -40.99 4.79
C ASN A 483 -2.91 -41.68 4.79
N GLY A 484 -3.99 -40.95 4.51
CA GLY A 484 -5.35 -41.49 4.54
C GLY A 484 -5.75 -42.32 3.33
N ILE A 485 -5.12 -42.11 2.16
CA ILE A 485 -5.43 -42.86 0.94
C ILE A 485 -4.83 -44.27 0.92
N ILE A 486 -3.76 -44.51 1.67
CA ILE A 486 -3.10 -45.81 1.76
C ILE A 486 -4.06 -46.81 2.42
N GLY A 487 -4.75 -47.61 1.59
CA GLY A 487 -5.71 -48.63 2.02
C GLY A 487 -7.15 -48.45 1.51
N LEU A 488 -7.48 -47.32 0.87
CA LEU A 488 -8.81 -47.07 0.31
C LEU A 488 -8.94 -47.61 -1.12
N LYS A 489 -9.97 -48.44 -1.37
CA LYS A 489 -10.22 -49.07 -2.68
C LYS A 489 -11.16 -48.26 -3.60
N THR A 490 -11.84 -47.24 -3.09
CA THR A 490 -12.86 -46.48 -3.83
C THR A 490 -12.76 -44.98 -3.56
N LEU A 491 -12.20 -44.23 -4.52
CA LEU A 491 -12.13 -42.76 -4.52
C LEU A 491 -12.45 -42.27 -5.93
N SER A 492 -13.72 -42.05 -6.27
CA SER A 492 -14.09 -41.71 -7.67
C SER A 492 -14.37 -40.22 -7.89
N PRO A 493 -15.24 -39.52 -7.12
CA PRO A 493 -15.53 -38.11 -7.44
C PRO A 493 -14.45 -37.14 -6.95
N ILE A 494 -13.98 -37.34 -5.71
CA ILE A 494 -12.99 -36.46 -5.07
C ILE A 494 -11.63 -36.56 -5.77
N ALA A 495 -11.26 -37.77 -6.23
CA ALA A 495 -10.02 -38.01 -6.99
C ALA A 495 -9.96 -37.18 -8.27
N GLN A 496 -11.05 -37.17 -9.05
CA GLN A 496 -11.12 -36.40 -10.29
C GLN A 496 -11.08 -34.88 -10.04
N LEU A 497 -11.74 -34.42 -8.97
CA LEU A 497 -11.71 -33.01 -8.56
C LEU A 497 -10.29 -32.57 -8.17
N LEU A 498 -9.57 -33.41 -7.42
CA LEU A 498 -8.20 -33.14 -6.99
C LEU A 498 -7.21 -33.17 -8.17
N LEU A 499 -7.29 -34.20 -9.03
CA LEU A 499 -6.45 -34.29 -10.24
C LEU A 499 -6.62 -33.07 -11.14
N ARG A 500 -7.86 -32.59 -11.33
CA ARG A 500 -8.13 -31.36 -12.09
C ARG A 500 -7.54 -30.13 -11.39
N SER A 501 -7.70 -30.04 -10.07
CA SER A 501 -7.14 -28.93 -9.28
C SER A 501 -5.61 -28.88 -9.37
N PHE A 502 -4.94 -30.05 -9.43
CA PHE A 502 -3.49 -30.11 -9.62
C PHE A 502 -3.04 -29.59 -10.98
N ILE A 503 -3.79 -29.89 -12.04
CA ILE A 503 -3.50 -29.39 -13.39
C ILE A 503 -3.64 -27.87 -13.43
N ASP A 504 -4.72 -27.33 -12.85
CA ASP A 504 -4.99 -25.90 -12.85
C ASP A 504 -3.97 -25.11 -11.99
N ALA A 505 -3.53 -25.69 -10.86
CA ALA A 505 -2.68 -25.02 -9.88
C ALA A 505 -1.17 -25.22 -10.09
N VAL A 506 -0.70 -26.10 -10.98
CA VAL A 506 0.73 -26.44 -11.11
C VAL A 506 1.66 -25.24 -11.33
N ALA A 507 1.16 -24.24 -12.07
CA ALA A 507 1.88 -23.02 -12.42
C ALA A 507 1.70 -21.90 -11.37
N ASP A 508 0.99 -22.17 -10.28
CA ASP A 508 0.84 -21.22 -9.17
C ASP A 508 2.21 -20.95 -8.53
N LYS A 509 2.58 -19.67 -8.49
CA LYS A 509 3.87 -19.18 -7.99
C LYS A 509 4.02 -19.36 -6.49
N ARG A 510 2.92 -19.52 -5.75
CA ARG A 510 2.90 -19.74 -4.30
C ARG A 510 3.33 -21.16 -3.94
N LEU A 511 3.23 -22.08 -4.90
CA LEU A 511 3.60 -23.47 -4.67
C LEU A 511 5.11 -23.65 -4.81
N HIS A 512 5.75 -24.07 -3.73
CA HIS A 512 7.13 -24.55 -3.75
C HIS A 512 7.27 -25.90 -4.47
N LEU A 513 8.52 -26.27 -4.77
CA LEU A 513 8.84 -27.56 -5.40
C LEU A 513 8.26 -28.75 -4.61
N ILE A 514 8.34 -28.73 -3.28
CA ILE A 514 7.88 -29.84 -2.45
C ILE A 514 6.36 -30.05 -2.54
N HIS A 515 5.58 -28.98 -2.71
CA HIS A 515 4.15 -29.06 -2.99
C HIS A 515 3.91 -29.81 -4.30
N ARG A 516 4.65 -29.46 -5.36
CA ARG A 516 4.53 -30.10 -6.68
C ARG A 516 4.92 -31.59 -6.62
N ILE A 517 5.96 -31.94 -5.87
CA ILE A 517 6.35 -33.33 -5.62
C ILE A 517 5.21 -34.07 -4.90
N SER A 518 4.64 -33.48 -3.85
CA SER A 518 3.52 -34.05 -3.10
C SER A 518 2.29 -34.25 -3.98
N MET A 519 1.89 -33.22 -4.75
CA MET A 519 0.80 -33.27 -5.71
C MET A 519 1.01 -34.37 -6.74
N TYR A 520 2.23 -34.51 -7.28
CA TYR A 520 2.53 -35.54 -8.28
C TYR A 520 2.50 -36.95 -7.69
N GLN A 521 2.98 -37.14 -6.46
CA GLN A 521 2.85 -38.41 -5.75
C GLN A 521 1.38 -38.76 -5.50
N VAL A 522 0.57 -37.81 -5.01
CA VAL A 522 -0.87 -38.00 -4.81
C VAL A 522 -1.58 -38.31 -6.12
N ALA A 523 -1.27 -37.59 -7.19
CA ALA A 523 -1.83 -37.84 -8.51
C ALA A 523 -1.49 -39.25 -9.02
N THR A 524 -0.27 -39.73 -8.75
CA THR A 524 0.15 -41.09 -9.11
C THR A 524 -0.64 -42.17 -8.36
N LEU A 525 -1.11 -41.87 -7.14
CA LEU A 525 -1.98 -42.77 -6.37
C LEU A 525 -3.42 -42.75 -6.87
N LEU A 526 -3.91 -41.58 -7.31
CA LEU A 526 -5.28 -41.38 -7.76
C LEU A 526 -5.53 -41.80 -9.20
N ALA A 527 -4.52 -41.70 -10.06
CA ALA A 527 -4.64 -42.06 -11.45
C ALA A 527 -4.79 -43.58 -11.61
N SER A 528 -6.00 -44.02 -11.97
CA SER A 528 -6.31 -45.44 -12.20
C SER A 528 -5.61 -46.03 -13.43
N SER A 529 -5.02 -45.21 -14.29
CA SER A 529 -4.30 -45.61 -15.49
C SER A 529 -3.21 -44.60 -15.87
N ALA A 530 -2.29 -45.03 -16.75
CA ALA A 530 -1.29 -44.14 -17.34
C ALA A 530 -1.94 -42.99 -18.13
N GLU A 531 -3.09 -43.24 -18.77
CA GLU A 531 -3.86 -42.23 -19.50
C GLU A 531 -4.43 -41.16 -18.56
N ALA A 532 -4.96 -41.55 -17.39
CA ALA A 532 -5.45 -40.60 -16.40
C ALA A 532 -4.33 -39.73 -15.80
N MET A 533 -3.10 -40.25 -15.77
CA MET A 533 -1.92 -39.54 -15.27
C MET A 533 -1.27 -38.62 -16.33
N LEU A 534 -1.61 -38.80 -17.61
CA LEU A 534 -1.00 -38.08 -18.72
C LEU A 534 -1.20 -36.55 -18.62
N PRO A 535 -2.41 -36.01 -18.36
CA PRO A 535 -2.61 -34.57 -18.25
C PRO A 535 -1.82 -33.95 -17.09
N VAL A 536 -1.78 -34.61 -15.93
CA VAL A 536 -1.01 -34.14 -14.77
C VAL A 536 0.49 -34.15 -15.08
N SER A 537 0.98 -35.21 -15.75
CA SER A 537 2.39 -35.30 -16.14
C SER A 537 2.76 -34.21 -17.14
N GLN A 538 1.93 -33.93 -18.13
CA GLN A 538 2.15 -32.84 -19.10
C GLN A 538 2.15 -31.47 -18.42
N ALA A 539 1.22 -31.24 -17.48
CA ALA A 539 1.12 -29.99 -16.74
C ALA A 539 2.35 -29.77 -15.83
N MET A 540 2.81 -30.81 -15.11
CA MET A 540 4.06 -30.75 -14.34
C MET A 540 5.28 -30.56 -15.22
N ASP A 541 5.37 -31.27 -16.33
CA ASP A 541 6.50 -31.18 -17.27
C ASP A 541 6.56 -29.81 -18.00
N ALA A 542 5.46 -29.06 -18.04
CA ALA A 542 5.43 -27.69 -18.55
C ALA A 542 6.03 -26.68 -17.56
N VAL A 543 5.93 -26.95 -16.24
CA VAL A 543 6.46 -26.07 -15.19
C VAL A 543 7.86 -26.49 -14.76
N ASP A 544 8.03 -27.75 -14.36
CA ASP A 544 9.33 -28.31 -14.01
C ASP A 544 9.38 -29.83 -14.27
N ARG A 545 10.03 -30.21 -15.37
CA ARG A 545 10.25 -31.62 -15.76
C ARG A 545 10.99 -32.45 -14.72
N ARG A 546 11.74 -31.81 -13.81
CA ARG A 546 12.50 -32.51 -12.77
C ARG A 546 11.57 -33.12 -11.71
N VAL A 547 10.40 -32.53 -11.44
CA VAL A 547 9.43 -33.06 -10.47
C VAL A 547 8.92 -34.43 -10.92
N SER A 548 8.43 -34.53 -12.16
CA SER A 548 7.89 -35.79 -12.68
C SER A 548 8.97 -36.86 -12.80
N ARG A 549 10.19 -36.48 -13.20
CA ARG A 549 11.35 -37.37 -13.26
C ARG A 549 11.73 -37.90 -11.89
N LEU A 550 11.87 -37.01 -10.89
CA LEU A 550 12.20 -37.38 -9.52
C LEU A 550 11.22 -38.43 -8.99
N VAL A 551 9.91 -38.18 -9.06
CA VAL A 551 8.93 -39.13 -8.52
C VAL A 551 8.92 -40.46 -9.28
N ARG A 552 9.15 -40.45 -10.61
CA ARG A 552 9.32 -41.70 -11.38
C ARG A 552 10.56 -42.49 -10.94
N VAL A 553 11.68 -41.81 -10.65
CA VAL A 553 12.90 -42.44 -10.13
C VAL A 553 12.66 -42.98 -8.71
N LEU A 554 12.02 -42.21 -7.83
CA LEU A 554 11.65 -42.65 -6.48
C LEU A 554 10.71 -43.87 -6.51
N LYS A 555 9.81 -43.94 -7.49
CA LYS A 555 8.96 -45.10 -7.73
C LYS A 555 9.73 -46.31 -8.25
N ALA A 556 10.69 -46.11 -9.15
CA ALA A 556 11.55 -47.19 -9.63
C ALA A 556 12.43 -47.76 -8.50
N ARG A 557 12.99 -46.89 -7.65
CA ARG A 557 13.82 -47.26 -6.49
C ARG A 557 13.05 -48.08 -5.45
N ASP A 558 11.73 -47.87 -5.35
CA ASP A 558 10.86 -48.62 -4.45
C ASP A 558 10.54 -50.05 -4.96
N ILE A 559 10.59 -50.24 -6.28
CA ILE A 559 10.31 -51.53 -6.94
C ILE A 559 11.59 -52.36 -7.04
N ASP A 560 12.71 -51.73 -7.40
CA ASP A 560 14.01 -52.37 -7.56
C ASP A 560 15.12 -51.36 -7.28
N GLU A 561 15.59 -51.34 -6.03
CA GLU A 561 16.63 -50.42 -5.56
C GLU A 561 17.93 -50.56 -6.38
N TYR A 562 18.29 -51.80 -6.77
CA TYR A 562 19.54 -52.10 -7.46
C TYR A 562 19.53 -51.72 -8.95
N ASN A 563 18.37 -51.76 -9.61
CA ASN A 563 18.25 -51.43 -11.03
C ASN A 563 17.60 -50.05 -11.29
N SER A 564 17.36 -49.27 -10.24
CA SER A 564 16.77 -47.94 -10.39
C SER A 564 17.76 -46.97 -11.08
N PRO A 565 17.28 -46.12 -12.00
CA PRO A 565 18.12 -45.10 -12.61
C PRO A 565 18.64 -44.13 -11.54
N PRO A 566 19.87 -43.59 -11.69
CA PRO A 566 20.43 -42.65 -10.73
C PRO A 566 19.56 -41.40 -10.62
N LEU A 567 19.45 -40.87 -9.40
CA LEU A 567 18.79 -39.59 -9.15
C LEU A 567 19.60 -38.49 -9.86
N LEU A 568 18.97 -37.84 -10.86
CA LEU A 568 19.57 -36.71 -11.59
C LEU A 568 19.89 -35.56 -10.62
N ASP A 569 21.01 -34.89 -10.87
CA ASP A 569 21.49 -33.76 -10.06
C ASP A 569 21.57 -34.11 -8.57
N SER A 570 22.05 -35.30 -8.23
CA SER A 570 22.17 -35.76 -6.85
C SER A 570 23.54 -36.30 -6.49
N ILE A 571 23.82 -36.33 -5.19
CA ILE A 571 24.97 -37.00 -4.60
C ILE A 571 24.53 -37.95 -3.50
N GLU A 572 25.15 -39.14 -3.47
CA GLU A 572 24.79 -40.22 -2.55
C GLU A 572 25.84 -40.40 -1.44
N TYR A 573 25.35 -40.59 -0.22
CA TYR A 573 26.07 -40.83 1.02
C TYR A 573 25.45 -42.04 1.73
N GLY A 574 25.63 -43.24 1.16
CA GLY A 574 25.07 -44.46 1.73
C GLY A 574 23.54 -44.46 1.68
N ASP A 575 22.89 -44.28 2.83
CA ASP A 575 21.43 -44.23 2.98
C ASP A 575 20.82 -42.83 2.76
N VAL A 576 21.67 -41.82 2.51
CA VAL A 576 21.27 -40.44 2.27
C VAL A 576 21.55 -40.05 0.82
N SER A 577 20.60 -39.39 0.17
CA SER A 577 20.82 -38.71 -1.12
C SER A 577 20.46 -37.24 -1.00
N LEU A 578 21.35 -36.35 -1.45
CA LEU A 578 21.06 -34.93 -1.59
C LEU A 578 20.76 -34.63 -3.06
N VAL A 579 19.59 -34.06 -3.36
CA VAL A 579 19.17 -33.75 -4.73
C VAL A 579 19.08 -32.23 -4.90
N GLY A 580 19.83 -31.72 -5.88
CA GLY A 580 19.97 -30.31 -6.17
C GLY A 580 18.82 -29.80 -7.02
N PHE A 581 18.18 -28.72 -6.59
CA PHE A 581 17.12 -28.07 -7.34
C PHE A 581 17.36 -26.57 -7.38
N ASN A 582 17.74 -26.08 -8.56
CA ASN A 582 17.86 -24.64 -8.79
C ASN A 582 16.44 -24.06 -8.98
N CYS A 583 15.72 -23.83 -7.87
CA CYS A 583 14.35 -23.31 -7.82
C CYS A 583 14.25 -22.19 -6.77
N ASP A 584 13.08 -21.54 -6.72
CA ASP A 584 12.69 -20.62 -5.64
C ASP A 584 11.64 -21.32 -4.74
N PRO A 585 11.87 -21.46 -3.42
CA PRO A 585 13.06 -21.09 -2.66
C PRO A 585 14.28 -21.90 -3.07
N ALA A 586 15.47 -21.33 -2.86
CA ALA A 586 16.73 -22.01 -3.11
C ALA A 586 17.00 -23.02 -1.98
N GLY A 587 17.41 -24.23 -2.36
CA GLY A 587 17.64 -25.31 -1.41
C GLY A 587 17.82 -26.66 -2.10
N VAL A 588 17.90 -27.70 -1.29
CA VAL A 588 18.10 -29.08 -1.75
C VAL A 588 17.11 -30.02 -1.10
N LEU A 589 16.84 -31.15 -1.75
CA LEU A 589 16.09 -32.23 -1.13
C LEU A 589 17.04 -33.16 -0.39
N TYR A 590 16.74 -33.39 0.87
CA TYR A 590 17.35 -34.43 1.69
C TYR A 590 16.47 -35.67 1.65
N LEU A 591 17.02 -36.77 1.13
CA LEU A 591 16.35 -38.07 1.03
C LEU A 591 17.01 -39.06 1.99
N LYS A 592 16.24 -39.65 2.91
CA LYS A 592 16.70 -40.71 3.82
C LYS A 592 15.56 -41.63 4.18
N GLY A 593 15.74 -42.95 4.08
CA GLY A 593 14.79 -43.93 4.62
C GLY A 593 13.33 -43.75 4.18
N ARG A 594 13.08 -43.48 2.88
CA ARG A 594 11.76 -43.12 2.29
C ARG A 594 11.15 -41.80 2.75
N GLU A 595 11.92 -40.94 3.41
CA GLU A 595 11.52 -39.58 3.74
C GLU A 595 12.14 -38.57 2.77
N ILE A 596 11.34 -37.58 2.38
CA ILE A 596 11.76 -36.39 1.64
C ILE A 596 11.67 -35.19 2.57
N ARG A 597 12.75 -34.42 2.69
CA ARG A 597 12.77 -33.14 3.41
C ARG A 597 13.34 -32.05 2.51
N TRP A 598 12.70 -30.89 2.51
CA TRP A 598 13.32 -29.70 1.93
C TRP A 598 14.30 -29.09 2.92
N VAL A 599 15.49 -28.76 2.43
CA VAL A 599 16.52 -28.05 3.18
C VAL A 599 16.73 -26.70 2.54
N ASP A 600 16.38 -25.65 3.26
CA ASP A 600 16.55 -24.29 2.79
C ASP A 600 18.02 -23.92 2.65
N ARG A 601 18.40 -23.10 1.66
CA ARG A 601 19.78 -22.66 1.47
C ARG A 601 20.36 -21.99 2.71
N SER A 602 19.55 -21.27 3.50
CA SER A 602 19.99 -20.67 4.77
C SER A 602 20.46 -21.68 5.82
N ARG A 603 20.08 -22.95 5.67
CA ARG A 603 20.47 -24.07 6.54
C ARG A 603 21.64 -24.88 5.99
N ILE A 604 22.23 -24.49 4.85
CA ILE A 604 23.34 -25.22 4.24
C ILE A 604 24.61 -24.37 4.26
N GLN A 605 25.69 -24.93 4.77
CA GLN A 605 27.02 -24.33 4.74
C GLN A 605 27.94 -25.20 3.89
N SER A 606 28.52 -24.62 2.85
CA SER A 606 29.54 -25.29 2.04
C SER A 606 30.92 -24.87 2.52
N ASN A 607 31.58 -25.74 3.28
CA ASN A 607 32.95 -25.56 3.76
C ASN A 607 33.95 -26.24 2.82
N ALA A 608 35.24 -25.93 2.97
CA ALA A 608 36.28 -26.59 2.19
C ALA A 608 36.33 -28.09 2.53
N GLY A 609 35.80 -28.93 1.63
CA GLY A 609 35.80 -30.38 1.77
C GLY A 609 34.56 -30.96 2.47
N GLU A 610 33.59 -30.15 2.89
CA GLU A 610 32.39 -30.63 3.59
C GLU A 610 31.15 -29.78 3.28
N ILE A 611 29.99 -30.43 3.22
CA ILE A 611 28.66 -29.80 3.16
C ILE A 611 28.01 -30.03 4.53
N ALA A 612 27.72 -28.95 5.25
CA ALA A 612 27.06 -29.00 6.55
C ALA A 612 25.59 -28.58 6.42
N ILE A 613 24.67 -29.41 6.91
CA ILE A 613 23.24 -29.11 6.97
C ILE A 613 22.82 -28.90 8.43
N LEU A 614 22.28 -27.71 8.73
CA LEU A 614 21.82 -27.30 10.05
C LEU A 614 20.37 -27.74 10.26
N THR A 615 20.15 -28.78 11.06
CA THR A 615 18.83 -29.39 11.27
C THR A 615 18.04 -28.82 12.45
N GLY A 616 18.60 -27.79 13.12
CA GLY A 616 18.06 -27.19 14.34
C GLY A 616 18.83 -27.66 15.57
N ASP A 617 18.71 -28.95 15.89
CA ASP A 617 19.33 -29.55 17.08
C ASP A 617 20.71 -30.17 16.79
N GLU A 618 20.96 -30.51 15.53
CA GLU A 618 22.20 -31.17 15.09
C GLU A 618 22.69 -30.61 13.75
N THR A 619 24.00 -30.71 13.52
CA THR A 619 24.62 -30.41 12.23
C THR A 619 25.01 -31.72 11.55
N LEU A 620 24.41 -32.00 10.39
CA LEU A 620 24.77 -33.14 9.57
C LEU A 620 25.93 -32.76 8.65
N LEU A 621 27.03 -33.50 8.72
CA LEU A 621 28.22 -33.25 7.92
C LEU A 621 28.35 -34.29 6.81
N PHE A 622 28.51 -33.82 5.58
CA PHE A 622 28.67 -34.65 4.38
C PHE A 622 30.01 -34.34 3.72
N PRO A 623 30.90 -35.33 3.51
CA PRO A 623 32.22 -35.07 2.95
C PRO A 623 32.15 -34.75 1.45
N ALA A 624 32.67 -33.59 1.04
CA ALA A 624 32.94 -33.24 -0.36
C ALA A 624 34.34 -33.73 -0.77
N ASP A 625 34.56 -35.04 -0.62
CA ASP A 625 35.85 -35.74 -0.73
C ASP A 625 36.26 -36.10 -2.17
N ASN A 626 35.37 -35.90 -3.14
CA ASN A 626 35.61 -36.24 -4.54
C ASN A 626 35.15 -35.13 -5.50
N ALA A 627 35.66 -35.17 -6.73
CA ALA A 627 35.42 -34.14 -7.73
C ALA A 627 33.93 -33.98 -8.08
N GLU A 628 33.16 -35.07 -8.06
CA GLU A 628 31.73 -35.07 -8.34
C GLU A 628 30.95 -34.32 -7.25
N ARG A 629 31.22 -34.60 -5.98
CA ARG A 629 30.60 -33.94 -4.83
C ARG A 629 30.97 -32.46 -4.73
N VAL A 630 32.23 -32.12 -5.03
CA VAL A 630 32.68 -30.72 -5.09
C VAL A 630 32.02 -29.97 -6.25
N LEU A 631 31.90 -30.59 -7.43
CA LEU A 631 31.24 -29.95 -8.57
C LEU A 631 29.74 -29.77 -8.32
N TRP A 632 29.09 -30.78 -7.72
CA TRP A 632 27.69 -30.71 -7.35
C TRP A 632 27.43 -29.61 -6.32
N SER A 633 28.27 -29.49 -5.28
CA SER A 633 28.10 -28.44 -4.27
C SER A 633 28.25 -27.04 -4.87
N LEU A 634 29.23 -26.83 -5.76
CA LEU A 634 29.39 -25.56 -6.50
C LEU A 634 28.21 -25.23 -7.43
N THR A 635 27.48 -26.25 -7.88
CA THR A 635 26.36 -26.08 -8.82
C THR A 635 25.03 -25.78 -8.12
N HIS A 636 24.83 -26.32 -6.92
CA HIS A 636 23.53 -26.34 -6.24
C HIS A 636 23.48 -25.62 -4.88
N LEU A 637 24.63 -25.27 -4.28
CA LEU A 637 24.75 -24.57 -2.99
C LEU A 637 25.37 -23.19 -3.17
#